data_AF-A0A3N5EQL4-F1
#
_entry.id   AF-A0A3N5EQL4-F1
#
_cell.length_a   1.000
_cell.length_b   1.000
_cell.length_c   1.000
_cell.angle_alpha   90.00
_cell.angle_beta   90.00
_cell.angle_gamma   90.00
#
_symmetry.space_group_name_H-M   'P 1'
#
loop_
_entity.id
_entity.type
_entity.pdbx_description
1 polymer ?
#
loop_
_entity_poly.entity_id
_entity_poly.type
_entity_poly.pdbx_seq_one_letter_code
_entity_poly.pdbx_strand_id
1 'polypeptide(L)'
;MSVMFVKRVTMKIFLSIILLALLCLAPGAGAAPQKLVIGYGIMSGELSSEDSAAISWLKRDPSFTPRLLRLGAARAVPKGLDVIWVHLPDSAAYRSFVSQPNTVGQLEDAVLAGGKLLLTDYAAMLPYDLGLEQKRPSIRIDTIQNDWLWDKKGFQSFRGHPLFKGIFGGEYVWDPNVDQLLPFVGYFGNDFPEDGKVIAVDKSYVFINADRKLVIEHRQDRGRTVSIGGAIFFSRENNLRRNLETLVGNALLYLAGRNEEEPVTYWRRRENVPVRFVTSSDPIRPPQDRKFGMLPSSELLLMKSNPKNDFFDVAGRRALIMGKENGGIDEFWIHPFRVLRDYEAGIVTPDSVAWLKNMPLRIEVRPESFTRIYTIPGGHLSEEVYSSFQRAGGIVHYEADASAPVRLIIRFRNDLRWMWPYDADALGDIHYAYDAGLQALHVRDTTGSFYCLMGADAPPESQLSGQYDTIDMAPGGLQGSPATLNQVYHAAVYQLNEQNSFVLNYAIAGTNEGQERALEDYRALLENPARALIEVVGHYQKLLSTTVNISSPDVEFNRLFNWAIVGTDRFVAHTPGVGTGLLAGFGTIARGWDGAQKISGRPGYAWYFGRDSEWSGFAMDDYGDCEMVREQLRLLQSHQDRYGKIFHEISTSGAVHFDAADATPLYIMLAGHYLRASGDLAFIRKSWPVLKNAMDFLSSTDTDGDGLIENTNVGHGWLEPGGPLFGSHSSFYLSALWAQTLTDMAFMAEQLGKKDRAARYSAEARRVKKIVNNDFWNDSTGFYNYGKNKDGTYRAEPTVLPAVAAYLGLLDDNRAASMLRAYAGNGFTSDWGVRILSSQSPLFDPRGYHYGSIWPLFTGWTALAEYEYGNSTQGFSHIMNNLYIKNHWALGFVEEVMHGAVYRPSGVCPHQCWSETNILHPAITGMIGWKPNAPEHAATLKPRFPIHWDSVTVSNLRVGESLLQLRMKRSIRRTVYSLTLQKGSAVQVTFAPELPAGTAVKRVIVKGSVVPKVALGQRRLLALPSPVSVSKQVDIVIEHSGGFALDPVVPRPSPEDSSAALRIVSISNRPEGYVAVIEGKPGSETFLRMHLFDRDVDQVQGGEAGPAEKEGQWDLHVKFKASSAPFVSQ
;
A
#
# COMPACT_ATOMS: atom_id res chain seq x y z
N MET A 1 -10.82 43.16 39.20
CA MET A 1 -11.15 42.21 38.11
C MET A 1 -11.67 42.85 36.81
N SER A 2 -11.71 44.18 36.65
CA SER A 2 -12.19 44.82 35.40
C SER A 2 -11.13 45.54 34.55
N VAL A 3 -9.84 45.45 34.91
CA VAL A 3 -8.74 46.11 34.16
C VAL A 3 -7.90 45.14 33.32
N MET A 4 -7.91 43.83 33.64
CA MET A 4 -7.21 42.79 32.84
C MET A 4 -8.00 42.32 31.62
N PHE A 5 -9.33 42.48 31.60
CA PHE A 5 -10.16 42.04 30.48
C PHE A 5 -10.07 43.02 29.28
N VAL A 6 -9.97 44.33 29.56
CA VAL A 6 -9.85 45.37 28.53
C VAL A 6 -8.48 45.30 27.83
N LYS A 7 -7.39 45.01 28.54
CA LYS A 7 -6.06 44.84 27.91
C LYS A 7 -5.95 43.62 26.99
N ARG A 8 -6.62 42.50 27.30
CA ARG A 8 -6.61 41.29 26.45
C ARG A 8 -7.47 41.42 25.19
N VAL A 9 -8.57 42.18 25.25
CA VAL A 9 -9.43 42.44 24.07
C VAL A 9 -8.80 43.48 23.16
N THR A 10 -8.18 44.53 23.70
CA THR A 10 -7.52 45.57 22.90
C THR A 10 -6.27 45.03 22.19
N MET A 11 -5.51 44.12 22.81
CA MET A 11 -4.33 43.50 22.18
C MET A 11 -4.70 42.48 21.08
N LYS A 12 -5.86 41.79 21.21
CA LYS A 12 -6.38 40.92 20.14
C LYS A 12 -6.93 41.71 18.96
N ILE A 13 -7.60 42.84 19.20
CA ILE A 13 -8.09 43.72 18.12
C ILE A 13 -6.91 44.40 17.41
N PHE A 14 -5.87 44.81 18.13
CA PHE A 14 -4.65 45.38 17.52
C PHE A 14 -3.85 44.35 16.72
N LEU A 15 -3.73 43.10 17.20
CA LEU A 15 -3.13 42.02 16.40
C LEU A 15 -3.99 41.65 15.19
N SER A 16 -5.32 41.61 15.30
CA SER A 16 -6.21 41.33 14.18
C SER A 16 -6.22 42.44 13.13
N ILE A 17 -6.05 43.71 13.52
CA ILE A 17 -5.91 44.84 12.59
C ILE A 17 -4.53 44.85 11.91
N ILE A 18 -3.46 44.46 12.61
CA ILE A 18 -2.14 44.25 11.99
C ILE A 18 -2.18 43.04 11.05
N LEU A 19 -2.88 41.97 11.40
CA LEU A 19 -3.06 40.80 10.53
C LEU A 19 -3.93 41.13 9.30
N LEU A 20 -5.00 41.92 9.46
CA LEU A 20 -5.82 42.40 8.33
C LEU A 20 -5.08 43.41 7.44
N ALA A 21 -4.21 44.25 8.01
CA ALA A 21 -3.35 45.15 7.25
C ALA A 21 -2.23 44.41 6.50
N LEU A 22 -1.72 43.30 7.05
CA LEU A 22 -0.82 42.37 6.34
C LEU A 22 -1.53 41.52 5.28
N LEU A 23 -2.85 41.31 5.40
CA LEU A 23 -3.68 40.60 4.41
C LEU A 23 -4.26 41.50 3.30
N CYS A 24 -4.16 42.83 3.43
CA CYS A 24 -4.61 43.80 2.41
C CYS A 24 -3.47 44.51 1.67
N LEU A 25 -2.22 44.15 1.94
CA LEU A 25 -1.14 44.40 1.00
C LEU A 25 -1.28 43.38 -0.12
N ALA A 26 -1.99 43.78 -1.19
CA ALA A 26 -1.79 43.20 -2.50
C ALA A 26 -0.27 43.01 -2.71
N PRO A 27 0.20 41.90 -3.28
CA PRO A 27 1.60 41.80 -3.66
C PRO A 27 1.82 42.96 -4.63
N GLY A 28 2.47 44.02 -4.14
CA GLY A 28 2.85 45.15 -4.97
C GLY A 28 3.55 44.55 -6.16
N ALA A 29 3.07 44.89 -7.36
CA ALA A 29 3.50 44.33 -8.64
C ALA A 29 4.99 43.96 -8.57
N GLY A 30 5.26 42.70 -8.23
CA GLY A 30 6.62 42.23 -8.06
C GLY A 30 7.23 42.36 -9.43
N ALA A 31 8.30 43.15 -9.55
CA ALA A 31 9.08 43.19 -10.78
C ALA A 31 9.26 41.74 -11.24
N ALA A 32 8.84 41.43 -12.47
CA ALA A 32 8.91 40.08 -13.00
C ALA A 32 10.31 39.52 -12.71
N PRO A 33 10.44 38.31 -12.11
CA PRO A 33 11.73 37.81 -11.67
C PRO A 33 12.71 37.89 -12.83
N GLN A 34 13.82 38.59 -12.62
CA GLN A 34 14.81 38.82 -13.67
C GLN A 34 15.23 37.46 -14.24
N LYS A 35 15.09 37.30 -15.56
CA LYS A 35 15.51 36.10 -16.27
C LYS A 35 17.02 35.91 -16.13
N LEU A 36 17.46 34.67 -15.94
CA LEU A 36 18.87 34.33 -15.89
C LEU A 36 19.46 34.31 -17.30
N VAL A 37 20.61 34.94 -17.48
CA VAL A 37 21.34 34.96 -18.76
C VAL A 37 22.22 33.72 -18.84
N ILE A 38 21.82 32.77 -19.68
CA ILE A 38 22.51 31.48 -19.84
C ILE A 38 23.44 31.55 -21.05
N GLY A 39 24.75 31.48 -20.81
CA GLY A 39 25.75 31.38 -21.86
C GLY A 39 25.79 29.98 -22.45
N TYR A 40 25.12 29.74 -23.59
CA TYR A 40 25.14 28.42 -24.25
C TYR A 40 26.36 28.33 -25.18
N GLY A 41 27.27 27.41 -24.86
CA GLY A 41 28.51 27.21 -25.58
C GLY A 41 28.31 26.51 -26.92
N ILE A 42 28.82 27.09 -28.01
CA ILE A 42 28.79 26.49 -29.35
C ILE A 42 30.20 26.44 -29.95
N MET A 43 30.49 25.36 -30.69
CA MET A 43 31.82 25.10 -31.27
C MET A 43 32.04 25.78 -32.63
N SER A 44 30.96 26.09 -33.35
CA SER A 44 31.00 26.65 -34.70
C SER A 44 29.98 27.77 -34.88
N GLY A 45 30.06 28.50 -36.00
CA GLY A 45 29.04 29.50 -36.35
C GLY A 45 27.69 28.89 -36.74
N GLU A 46 27.69 27.63 -37.17
CA GLU A 46 26.49 26.85 -37.51
C GLU A 46 26.06 26.02 -36.29
N LEU A 47 24.76 26.06 -35.98
CA LEU A 47 24.17 25.30 -34.88
C LEU A 47 23.83 23.89 -35.35
N SER A 48 24.21 22.87 -34.57
CA SER A 48 23.69 21.51 -34.80
C SER A 48 22.18 21.45 -34.52
N SER A 49 21.55 20.33 -34.89
CA SER A 49 20.15 20.05 -34.52
C SER A 49 19.96 20.03 -33.01
N GLU A 50 20.94 19.48 -32.28
CA GLU A 50 20.96 19.40 -30.82
C GLU A 50 21.06 20.79 -30.18
N ASP A 51 22.03 21.61 -30.62
CA ASP A 51 22.19 22.98 -30.12
C ASP A 51 20.91 23.79 -30.36
N SER A 52 20.36 23.69 -31.57
CA SER A 52 19.14 24.41 -31.97
C SER A 52 17.96 24.03 -31.08
N ALA A 53 17.81 22.76 -30.74
CA ALA A 53 16.73 22.26 -29.89
C ALA A 53 16.88 22.72 -28.43
N ALA A 54 18.09 22.65 -27.85
CA ALA A 54 18.38 23.12 -26.50
C ALA A 54 18.17 24.64 -26.37
N ILE A 55 18.66 25.43 -27.32
CA ILE A 55 18.47 26.88 -27.36
C ILE A 55 16.99 27.24 -27.52
N SER A 56 16.27 26.51 -28.38
CA SER A 56 14.83 26.71 -28.57
C SER A 56 14.06 26.48 -27.27
N TRP A 57 14.42 25.45 -26.50
CA TRP A 57 13.88 25.25 -25.16
C TRP A 57 14.20 26.42 -24.21
N LEU A 58 15.47 26.84 -24.10
CA LEU A 58 15.86 27.97 -23.25
C LEU A 58 15.11 29.27 -23.58
N LYS A 59 14.80 29.52 -24.86
CA LYS A 59 14.02 30.70 -25.29
C LYS A 59 12.55 30.62 -24.87
N ARG A 60 11.98 29.41 -24.84
CA ARG A 60 10.58 29.16 -24.46
C ARG A 60 10.37 29.18 -22.95
N ASP A 61 11.38 28.76 -22.17
CA ASP A 61 11.29 28.80 -20.71
C ASP A 61 11.26 30.25 -20.19
N PRO A 62 10.32 30.59 -19.28
CA PRO A 62 10.20 31.96 -18.76
C PRO A 62 11.38 32.36 -17.87
N SER A 63 12.19 31.43 -17.38
CA SER A 63 13.27 31.67 -16.41
C SER A 63 14.58 32.09 -17.06
N PHE A 64 14.77 31.81 -18.36
CA PHE A 64 16.08 31.88 -19.02
C PHE A 64 16.10 32.85 -20.21
N THR A 65 17.27 33.42 -20.47
CA THR A 65 17.61 34.19 -21.68
C THR A 65 18.92 33.63 -22.24
N PRO A 66 18.89 32.83 -23.33
CA PRO A 66 20.10 32.24 -23.87
C PRO A 66 20.95 33.29 -24.60
N ARG A 67 22.26 33.28 -24.36
CA ARG A 67 23.29 34.04 -25.08
C ARG A 67 24.31 33.07 -25.64
N LEU A 68 24.48 33.08 -26.96
CA LEU A 68 25.44 32.19 -27.62
C LEU A 68 26.87 32.60 -27.27
N LEU A 69 27.67 31.62 -26.87
CA LEU A 69 29.08 31.75 -26.56
C LEU A 69 29.88 30.90 -27.56
N ARG A 70 30.58 31.53 -28.50
CA ARG A 70 31.52 30.80 -29.38
C ARG A 70 32.75 30.41 -28.57
N LEU A 71 32.87 29.12 -28.24
CA LEU A 71 33.97 28.59 -27.46
C LEU A 71 35.25 28.57 -28.32
N GLY A 72 36.39 28.93 -27.73
CA GLY A 72 37.70 28.93 -28.42
C GLY A 72 37.98 30.12 -29.34
N ALA A 73 36.98 30.92 -29.71
CA ALA A 73 37.15 32.11 -30.55
C ALA A 73 37.94 33.23 -29.86
N ALA A 74 37.89 33.30 -28.53
CA ALA A 74 38.70 34.19 -27.69
C ALA A 74 38.86 33.57 -26.29
N ARG A 75 40.00 33.83 -25.63
CA ARG A 75 40.25 33.32 -24.26
C ARG A 75 39.39 34.02 -23.19
N ALA A 76 38.98 35.27 -23.42
CA ALA A 76 38.16 36.02 -22.46
C ALA A 76 36.70 35.55 -22.44
N VAL A 77 36.12 35.46 -21.24
CA VAL A 77 34.71 35.10 -21.03
C VAL A 77 33.84 36.37 -21.02
N PRO A 78 32.73 36.44 -21.78
CA PRO A 78 31.84 37.59 -21.76
C PRO A 78 31.25 37.85 -20.36
N LYS A 79 31.26 39.12 -19.93
CA LYS A 79 30.61 39.55 -18.68
C LYS A 79 29.07 39.50 -18.80
N GLY A 80 28.41 39.36 -17.66
CA GLY A 80 26.94 39.40 -17.53
C GLY A 80 26.25 38.07 -17.86
N LEU A 81 26.95 36.94 -17.70
CA LEU A 81 26.39 35.59 -17.75
C LEU A 81 26.16 35.10 -16.32
N ASP A 82 25.00 34.51 -16.04
CA ASP A 82 24.69 33.91 -14.74
C ASP A 82 25.24 32.49 -14.63
N VAL A 83 25.12 31.70 -15.72
CA VAL A 83 25.62 30.32 -15.85
C VAL A 83 26.08 30.10 -17.29
N ILE A 84 27.18 29.37 -17.48
CA ILE A 84 27.63 28.89 -18.78
C ILE A 84 27.24 27.40 -18.90
N TRP A 85 26.53 27.03 -19.96
CA TRP A 85 26.19 25.65 -20.25
C TRP A 85 26.99 25.15 -21.45
N VAL A 86 27.80 24.11 -21.24
CA VAL A 86 28.53 23.40 -22.29
C VAL A 86 27.93 22.00 -22.43
N HIS A 87 27.42 21.71 -23.62
CA HIS A 87 26.79 20.45 -23.96
C HIS A 87 27.55 19.80 -25.12
N LEU A 88 28.03 18.57 -24.92
CA LEU A 88 28.80 17.82 -25.93
C LEU A 88 28.14 16.45 -26.12
N PRO A 89 27.31 16.24 -27.15
CA PRO A 89 26.44 15.07 -27.26
C PRO A 89 27.18 13.78 -27.63
N ASP A 90 28.40 13.87 -28.14
CA ASP A 90 29.18 12.72 -28.57
C ASP A 90 30.70 12.88 -28.38
N SER A 91 31.42 11.78 -28.56
CA SER A 91 32.88 11.75 -28.40
C SER A 91 33.65 12.59 -29.43
N ALA A 92 33.07 12.84 -30.62
CA ALA A 92 33.71 13.65 -31.65
C ALA A 92 33.63 15.14 -31.28
N ALA A 93 32.49 15.60 -30.75
CA ALA A 93 32.32 16.93 -30.18
C ALA A 93 33.31 17.18 -29.04
N TYR A 94 33.50 16.21 -28.14
CA TYR A 94 34.50 16.30 -27.07
C TYR A 94 35.94 16.39 -27.60
N ARG A 95 36.35 15.51 -28.52
CA ARG A 95 37.69 15.57 -29.14
C ARG A 95 37.92 16.90 -29.87
N SER A 96 36.90 17.41 -30.56
CA SER A 96 36.96 18.73 -31.19
C SER A 96 37.06 19.85 -30.16
N PHE A 97 36.38 19.75 -29.01
CA PHE A 97 36.46 20.74 -27.95
C PHE A 97 37.88 20.85 -27.38
N VAL A 98 38.47 19.72 -26.96
CA VAL A 98 39.78 19.71 -26.28
C VAL A 98 40.96 19.97 -27.23
N SER A 99 40.77 19.81 -28.55
CA SER A 99 41.83 20.05 -29.54
C SER A 99 41.91 21.50 -30.02
N GLN A 100 40.89 22.33 -29.77
CA GLN A 100 40.91 23.73 -30.18
C GLN A 100 41.77 24.59 -29.25
N PRO A 101 42.62 25.48 -29.79
CA PRO A 101 43.36 26.44 -28.97
C PRO A 101 42.39 27.33 -28.19
N ASN A 102 42.67 27.54 -26.89
CA ASN A 102 41.93 28.42 -25.96
C ASN A 102 40.58 27.92 -25.40
N THR A 103 39.96 26.83 -25.87
CA THR A 103 38.65 26.37 -25.33
C THR A 103 38.70 25.99 -23.86
N VAL A 104 39.65 25.13 -23.48
CA VAL A 104 39.89 24.70 -22.09
C VAL A 104 40.28 25.90 -21.24
N GLY A 105 41.28 26.68 -21.68
CA GLY A 105 41.75 27.87 -20.95
C GLY A 105 40.67 28.95 -20.77
N GLN A 106 39.74 29.10 -21.72
CA GLN A 106 38.61 30.03 -21.59
C GLN A 106 37.66 29.61 -20.46
N LEU A 107 37.33 28.33 -20.35
CA LEU A 107 36.48 27.83 -19.27
C LEU A 107 37.22 27.79 -17.93
N GLU A 108 38.52 27.47 -17.93
CA GLU A 108 39.38 27.52 -16.75
C GLU A 108 39.40 28.94 -16.17
N ASP A 109 39.70 29.94 -17.00
CA ASP A 109 39.66 31.35 -16.61
C ASP A 109 38.24 31.75 -16.11
N ALA A 110 37.17 31.19 -16.69
CA ALA A 110 35.80 31.41 -16.24
C ALA A 110 35.58 30.92 -14.80
N VAL A 111 35.99 29.69 -14.51
CA VAL A 111 35.81 29.07 -13.18
C VAL A 111 36.65 29.80 -12.14
N LEU A 112 37.91 30.10 -12.45
CA LEU A 112 38.80 30.87 -11.59
C LEU A 112 38.25 32.27 -11.26
N ALA A 113 37.51 32.89 -12.18
CA ALA A 113 36.82 34.16 -11.96
C ALA A 113 35.51 34.04 -11.15
N GLY A 114 35.18 32.85 -10.63
CA GLY A 114 33.94 32.59 -9.90
C GLY A 114 32.75 32.22 -10.80
N GLY A 115 33.01 31.81 -12.04
CA GLY A 115 32.00 31.39 -13.00
C GLY A 115 31.28 30.11 -12.59
N LYS A 116 30.07 29.94 -13.13
CA LYS A 116 29.19 28.80 -12.85
C LYS A 116 29.01 27.99 -14.13
N LEU A 117 29.36 26.70 -14.09
CA LEU A 117 29.31 25.83 -15.27
C LEU A 117 28.28 24.71 -15.10
N LEU A 118 27.44 24.51 -16.12
CA LEU A 118 26.70 23.27 -16.33
C LEU A 118 27.36 22.50 -17.48
N LEU A 119 27.75 21.25 -17.23
CA LEU A 119 28.40 20.37 -18.19
C LEU A 119 27.53 19.14 -18.40
N THR A 120 27.12 18.84 -19.64
CA THR A 120 26.23 17.70 -19.94
C THR A 120 26.81 16.74 -20.98
N ASP A 121 26.52 15.45 -20.79
CA ASP A 121 26.98 14.30 -21.59
C ASP A 121 28.51 14.20 -21.62
N TYR A 122 29.16 14.25 -22.79
CA TYR A 122 30.62 14.16 -22.87
C TYR A 122 31.32 15.38 -22.27
N ALA A 123 30.63 16.50 -22.05
CA ALA A 123 31.20 17.64 -21.33
C ALA A 123 31.49 17.30 -19.86
N ALA A 124 30.90 16.24 -19.31
CA ALA A 124 31.23 15.73 -17.98
C ALA A 124 32.68 15.21 -17.84
N MET A 125 33.42 15.05 -18.96
CA MET A 125 34.86 14.78 -18.95
C MET A 125 35.70 16.02 -18.60
N LEU A 126 35.19 17.23 -18.86
CA LEU A 126 35.95 18.47 -18.79
C LEU A 126 36.45 18.87 -17.40
N PRO A 127 35.85 18.50 -16.25
CA PRO A 127 36.45 18.79 -14.96
C PRO A 127 37.90 18.29 -14.85
N TYR A 128 38.23 17.14 -15.45
CA TYR A 128 39.61 16.65 -15.53
C TYR A 128 40.48 17.54 -16.42
N ASP A 129 40.00 17.88 -17.61
CA ASP A 129 40.75 18.72 -18.57
C ASP A 129 40.96 20.15 -18.05
N LEU A 130 40.06 20.64 -17.18
CA LEU A 130 40.13 21.96 -16.50
C LEU A 130 40.95 21.92 -15.21
N GLY A 131 41.48 20.76 -14.80
CA GLY A 131 42.23 20.59 -13.55
C GLY A 131 41.38 20.69 -12.27
N LEU A 132 40.05 20.63 -12.39
CA LEU A 132 39.11 20.60 -11.25
C LEU A 132 39.00 19.22 -10.60
N GLU A 133 39.48 18.18 -11.28
CA GLU A 133 39.37 16.78 -10.87
C GLU A 133 40.63 16.02 -11.28
N GLN A 134 41.31 15.39 -10.33
CA GLN A 134 42.52 14.63 -10.62
C GLN A 134 42.24 13.30 -11.33
N LYS A 135 41.13 12.65 -11.03
CA LYS A 135 40.80 11.34 -11.60
C LYS A 135 39.90 11.48 -12.82
N ARG A 136 40.41 11.15 -14.00
CA ARG A 136 39.62 11.18 -15.24
C ARG A 136 38.39 10.26 -15.16
N PRO A 137 37.17 10.75 -15.48
CA PRO A 137 35.99 9.91 -15.56
C PRO A 137 36.06 8.94 -16.75
N SER A 138 35.30 7.85 -16.65
CA SER A 138 35.22 6.79 -17.66
C SER A 138 33.96 6.93 -18.50
N ILE A 139 33.96 6.28 -19.68
CA ILE A 139 32.79 6.20 -20.57
C ILE A 139 32.26 4.78 -20.54
N ARG A 140 30.95 4.65 -20.30
CA ARG A 140 30.18 3.42 -20.45
C ARG A 140 29.15 3.62 -21.55
N ILE A 141 28.96 2.62 -22.41
CA ILE A 141 27.92 2.65 -23.45
C ILE A 141 26.94 1.54 -23.14
N ASP A 142 25.69 1.92 -22.92
CA ASP A 142 24.61 0.97 -22.70
C ASP A 142 23.82 0.80 -24.00
N THR A 143 23.42 -0.44 -24.30
CA THR A 143 22.40 -0.73 -25.31
C THR A 143 21.04 -0.51 -24.67
N ILE A 144 20.30 0.47 -25.15
CA ILE A 144 18.96 0.78 -24.68
C ILE A 144 17.95 0.34 -25.74
N GLN A 145 16.97 -0.47 -25.35
CA GLN A 145 15.92 -0.98 -26.22
C GLN A 145 14.67 -0.11 -26.14
N ASN A 146 13.87 -0.08 -27.21
CA ASN A 146 12.51 0.46 -27.21
C ASN A 146 11.59 -0.47 -26.42
N ASP A 147 11.79 -0.45 -25.11
CA ASP A 147 11.03 -1.17 -24.12
C ASP A 147 10.58 -0.17 -23.05
N TRP A 148 9.42 0.44 -23.32
CA TRP A 148 8.82 1.50 -22.52
C TRP A 148 8.60 1.10 -21.05
N LEU A 149 8.62 -0.20 -20.72
CA LEU A 149 8.46 -0.66 -19.35
C LEU A 149 9.82 -0.81 -18.63
N TRP A 150 10.80 -1.44 -19.28
CA TRP A 150 12.00 -1.90 -18.58
C TRP A 150 13.23 -1.00 -18.73
N ASP A 151 13.37 -0.25 -19.82
CA ASP A 151 14.68 0.31 -20.20
C ASP A 151 14.81 1.84 -20.08
N LYS A 152 13.97 2.45 -19.23
CA LYS A 152 14.08 3.88 -18.87
C LYS A 152 15.37 4.20 -18.12
N LYS A 153 15.89 5.42 -18.31
CA LYS A 153 17.12 5.92 -17.65
C LYS A 153 16.88 7.24 -16.93
N GLY A 154 17.46 7.36 -15.75
CA GLY A 154 17.26 8.47 -14.84
C GLY A 154 18.40 8.68 -13.87
N PHE A 155 18.16 9.57 -12.91
CA PHE A 155 19.12 9.88 -11.87
C PHE A 155 18.44 9.92 -10.50
N GLN A 156 19.15 9.48 -9.47
CA GLN A 156 18.67 9.48 -8.10
C GLN A 156 19.66 10.19 -7.17
N SER A 157 19.19 11.24 -6.47
CA SER A 157 19.96 11.87 -5.40
C SER A 157 20.03 10.97 -4.17
N PHE A 158 20.98 11.26 -3.27
CA PHE A 158 21.14 10.46 -2.05
C PHE A 158 19.96 10.62 -1.08
N ARG A 159 19.76 11.80 -0.50
CA ARG A 159 18.65 12.11 0.43
C ARG A 159 17.88 13.38 0.05
N GLY A 160 18.25 14.00 -1.06
CA GLY A 160 17.73 15.30 -1.50
C GLY A 160 18.84 16.15 -2.13
N HIS A 161 18.46 16.87 -3.18
CA HIS A 161 19.26 17.92 -3.80
C HIS A 161 18.34 18.85 -4.60
N PRO A 162 18.58 20.18 -4.64
CA PRO A 162 17.82 21.14 -5.46
C PRO A 162 17.62 20.79 -6.94
N LEU A 163 18.47 19.91 -7.49
CA LEU A 163 18.36 19.42 -8.87
C LEU A 163 17.07 18.62 -9.09
N PHE A 164 16.55 17.99 -8.04
CA PHE A 164 15.40 17.09 -8.10
C PHE A 164 14.11 17.69 -7.53
N LYS A 165 14.05 19.02 -7.37
CA LYS A 165 12.83 19.69 -6.91
C LYS A 165 11.67 19.40 -7.87
N GLY A 166 10.56 18.94 -7.30
CA GLY A 166 9.35 18.59 -8.06
C GLY A 166 9.45 17.27 -8.85
N ILE A 167 10.51 16.49 -8.66
CA ILE A 167 10.70 15.15 -9.24
C ILE A 167 11.21 14.15 -8.19
N PHE A 168 10.68 14.28 -6.95
CA PHE A 168 10.75 13.30 -5.86
C PHE A 168 12.15 12.77 -5.51
N GLY A 169 13.18 13.64 -5.56
CA GLY A 169 14.56 13.25 -5.24
C GLY A 169 15.25 12.39 -6.30
N GLY A 170 14.55 11.95 -7.34
CA GLY A 170 15.08 11.17 -8.45
C GLY A 170 14.01 10.64 -9.40
N GLU A 171 14.25 10.77 -10.71
CA GLU A 171 13.25 10.46 -11.74
C GLU A 171 13.92 10.03 -13.06
N TYR A 172 13.16 9.32 -13.91
CA TYR A 172 13.60 9.00 -15.27
C TYR A 172 13.53 10.23 -16.17
N VAL A 173 14.58 10.45 -16.95
CA VAL A 173 14.69 11.56 -17.90
C VAL A 173 14.76 11.08 -19.35
N TRP A 174 14.87 9.78 -19.58
CA TRP A 174 15.00 9.18 -20.89
C TRP A 174 14.15 7.92 -21.04
N ASP A 175 13.30 7.93 -22.07
CA ASP A 175 12.52 6.79 -22.54
C ASP A 175 12.65 6.71 -24.07
N PRO A 176 13.29 5.65 -24.61
CA PRO A 176 13.63 5.54 -26.03
C PRO A 176 12.43 5.15 -26.89
N ASN A 177 12.34 5.71 -28.09
CA ASN A 177 11.37 5.28 -29.11
C ASN A 177 11.96 4.28 -30.12
N VAL A 178 13.28 4.09 -30.11
CA VAL A 178 14.03 3.15 -30.95
C VAL A 178 15.22 2.61 -30.17
N ASP A 179 15.61 1.38 -30.49
CA ASP A 179 16.84 0.78 -29.98
C ASP A 179 18.04 1.66 -30.33
N GLN A 180 18.88 1.96 -29.35
CA GLN A 180 20.01 2.86 -29.53
C GLN A 180 21.12 2.59 -28.52
N LEU A 181 22.33 3.04 -28.86
CA LEU A 181 23.45 3.10 -27.91
C LEU A 181 23.42 4.45 -27.20
N LEU A 182 23.47 4.41 -25.87
CA LEU A 182 23.47 5.62 -25.04
C LEU A 182 24.77 5.69 -24.21
N PRO A 183 25.61 6.72 -24.42
CA PRO A 183 26.83 6.88 -23.64
C PRO A 183 26.55 7.56 -22.29
N PHE A 184 27.24 7.08 -21.27
CA PHE A 184 27.28 7.64 -19.92
C PHE A 184 28.71 7.93 -19.52
N VAL A 185 28.94 9.09 -18.90
CA VAL A 185 30.24 9.55 -18.43
C VAL A 185 30.22 9.66 -16.92
N GLY A 186 31.16 9.00 -16.24
CA GLY A 186 31.18 9.04 -14.78
C GLY A 186 32.16 8.06 -14.17
N TYR A 187 31.87 7.66 -12.94
CA TYR A 187 32.69 6.72 -12.16
C TYR A 187 31.86 5.47 -11.87
N PHE A 188 32.43 4.30 -12.19
CA PHE A 188 31.71 3.02 -12.21
C PHE A 188 32.36 2.01 -11.26
N GLY A 189 31.57 1.08 -10.71
CA GLY A 189 32.06 0.09 -9.75
C GLY A 189 32.60 0.76 -8.49
N ASN A 190 33.83 0.42 -8.12
CA ASN A 190 34.51 1.00 -6.95
C ASN A 190 35.14 2.37 -7.22
N ASP A 191 35.12 2.86 -8.48
CA ASP A 191 35.63 4.19 -8.78
C ASP A 191 34.75 5.28 -8.14
N PHE A 192 35.40 6.34 -7.69
CA PHE A 192 34.82 7.55 -7.13
C PHE A 192 35.65 8.75 -7.61
N PRO A 193 35.05 9.94 -7.81
CA PRO A 193 35.83 11.17 -8.02
C PRO A 193 36.80 11.40 -6.85
N GLU A 194 37.93 12.07 -7.12
CA GLU A 194 38.90 12.40 -6.07
C GLU A 194 38.51 13.72 -5.39
N ASP A 195 38.13 14.73 -6.18
CA ASP A 195 37.80 16.07 -5.69
C ASP A 195 36.29 16.37 -5.75
N GLY A 196 35.59 15.80 -6.74
CA GLY A 196 34.16 16.01 -6.96
C GLY A 196 33.24 15.37 -5.91
N LYS A 197 32.10 16.01 -5.66
CA LYS A 197 31.03 15.46 -4.80
C LYS A 197 29.91 14.86 -5.65
N VAL A 198 29.54 13.61 -5.38
CA VAL A 198 28.52 12.90 -6.15
C VAL A 198 27.12 13.31 -5.69
N ILE A 199 26.40 14.07 -6.52
CA ILE A 199 25.01 14.45 -6.27
C ILE A 199 24.07 13.27 -6.49
N ALA A 200 24.23 12.57 -7.62
CA ALA A 200 23.30 11.52 -8.04
C ALA A 200 23.96 10.37 -8.81
N VAL A 201 23.28 9.23 -8.76
CA VAL A 201 23.67 7.96 -9.37
C VAL A 201 22.64 7.52 -10.41
N ASP A 202 22.97 6.52 -11.21
CA ASP A 202 22.10 5.94 -12.24
C ASP A 202 20.83 5.30 -11.64
N LYS A 203 19.66 5.63 -12.19
CA LYS A 203 18.35 5.03 -11.89
C LYS A 203 17.82 4.33 -13.14
N SER A 204 17.47 3.05 -13.01
CA SER A 204 17.00 2.21 -14.13
C SER A 204 15.97 1.19 -13.67
N TYR A 205 14.81 1.13 -14.33
CA TYR A 205 13.63 0.41 -13.81
C TYR A 205 13.48 0.70 -12.30
N VAL A 206 13.20 -0.27 -11.44
CA VAL A 206 13.04 -0.03 -10.00
C VAL A 206 14.36 0.08 -9.20
N PHE A 207 15.53 0.08 -9.86
CA PHE A 207 16.84 0.04 -9.19
C PHE A 207 17.54 1.40 -9.09
N ILE A 208 18.26 1.59 -7.99
CA ILE A 208 19.22 2.68 -7.77
C ILE A 208 20.62 2.05 -7.79
N ASN A 209 21.44 2.42 -8.77
CA ASN A 209 22.76 1.80 -8.97
C ASN A 209 23.85 2.70 -8.35
N ALA A 210 24.10 2.56 -7.04
CA ALA A 210 25.05 3.43 -6.35
C ALA A 210 26.49 3.30 -6.84
N ASP A 211 26.82 2.20 -7.52
CA ASP A 211 28.10 1.95 -8.16
C ASP A 211 28.31 2.80 -9.42
N ARG A 212 27.28 3.49 -9.94
CA ARG A 212 27.32 4.30 -11.16
C ARG A 212 27.08 5.79 -10.85
N LYS A 213 28.15 6.55 -10.64
CA LYS A 213 28.11 7.95 -10.21
C LYS A 213 28.17 8.87 -11.43
N LEU A 214 27.08 9.58 -11.70
CA LEU A 214 26.87 10.27 -12.98
C LEU A 214 26.64 11.78 -12.86
N VAL A 215 26.21 12.28 -11.69
CA VAL A 215 26.03 13.72 -11.45
C VAL A 215 26.99 14.19 -10.37
N ILE A 216 27.87 15.11 -10.72
CA ILE A 216 29.02 15.48 -9.89
C ILE A 216 29.12 16.99 -9.78
N GLU A 217 29.36 17.48 -8.56
CA GLU A 217 29.63 18.87 -8.27
C GLU A 217 31.10 19.10 -7.93
N HIS A 218 31.70 20.11 -8.54
CA HIS A 218 33.00 20.65 -8.19
C HIS A 218 32.85 22.09 -7.69
N ARG A 219 33.58 22.45 -6.63
CA ARG A 219 33.61 23.81 -6.06
C ARG A 219 35.04 24.29 -5.96
N GLN A 220 35.30 25.51 -6.46
CA GLN A 220 36.60 26.16 -6.39
C GLN A 220 36.39 27.65 -6.07
N ASP A 221 36.83 28.11 -4.90
CA ASP A 221 36.57 29.46 -4.39
C ASP A 221 35.10 29.91 -4.52
N ARG A 222 34.80 30.82 -5.46
CA ARG A 222 33.45 31.31 -5.79
C ARG A 222 32.80 30.59 -6.98
N GLY A 223 33.55 29.77 -7.71
CA GLY A 223 33.10 29.01 -8.86
C GLY A 223 32.38 27.72 -8.47
N ARG A 224 31.39 27.33 -9.28
CA ARG A 224 30.59 26.10 -9.07
C ARG A 224 30.36 25.41 -10.40
N THR A 225 30.69 24.13 -10.49
CA THR A 225 30.50 23.31 -11.70
C THR A 225 29.65 22.11 -11.36
N VAL A 226 28.62 21.84 -12.17
CA VAL A 226 27.82 20.61 -12.11
C VAL A 226 27.93 19.88 -13.44
N SER A 227 28.34 18.62 -13.38
CA SER A 227 28.41 17.71 -14.52
C SER A 227 27.27 16.69 -14.45
N ILE A 228 26.54 16.48 -15.55
CA ILE A 228 25.53 15.41 -15.72
C ILE A 228 25.97 14.53 -16.89
N GLY A 229 26.51 13.36 -16.60
CA GLY A 229 27.19 12.51 -17.58
C GLY A 229 26.29 11.49 -18.28
N GLY A 230 25.36 11.96 -19.12
CA GLY A 230 24.59 11.13 -20.05
C GLY A 230 23.09 11.44 -20.05
N ALA A 231 22.36 10.83 -20.99
CA ALA A 231 20.90 10.91 -21.12
C ALA A 231 20.31 12.34 -21.28
N ILE A 232 21.10 13.32 -21.73
CA ILE A 232 20.62 14.68 -21.99
C ILE A 232 20.59 14.93 -23.51
N PHE A 233 19.45 14.70 -24.16
CA PHE A 233 19.30 15.02 -25.59
C PHE A 233 18.00 15.78 -25.86
N PHE A 234 18.12 16.93 -26.52
CA PHE A 234 17.04 17.85 -26.84
C PHE A 234 16.53 17.70 -28.29
N SER A 235 17.33 17.18 -29.21
CA SER A 235 16.91 16.98 -30.62
C SER A 235 16.25 15.64 -30.90
N ARG A 236 16.43 14.66 -30.01
CA ARG A 236 15.89 13.30 -30.13
C ARG A 236 14.49 13.21 -29.52
N GLU A 237 13.68 12.29 -30.03
CA GLU A 237 12.40 11.96 -29.41
C GLU A 237 12.61 11.27 -28.05
N ASN A 238 11.78 11.65 -27.07
CA ASN A 238 11.86 11.19 -25.70
C ASN A 238 10.51 11.41 -25.00
N ASN A 239 9.85 10.33 -24.57
CA ASN A 239 8.54 10.42 -23.91
C ASN A 239 8.62 11.12 -22.53
N LEU A 240 9.82 11.25 -21.97
CA LEU A 240 10.10 11.89 -20.68
C LEU A 240 10.72 13.29 -20.83
N ARG A 241 10.49 13.95 -21.97
CA ARG A 241 11.04 15.28 -22.27
C ARG A 241 10.81 16.31 -21.15
N ARG A 242 9.63 16.34 -20.53
CA ARG A 242 9.37 17.32 -19.47
C ARG A 242 10.18 17.05 -18.19
N ASN A 243 10.52 15.79 -17.90
CA ASN A 243 11.39 15.42 -16.77
C ASN A 243 12.82 15.88 -17.04
N LEU A 244 13.33 15.61 -18.25
CA LEU A 244 14.63 16.07 -18.72
C LEU A 244 14.77 17.60 -18.59
N GLU A 245 13.81 18.35 -19.13
CA GLU A 245 13.80 19.82 -19.10
C GLU A 245 13.79 20.36 -17.66
N THR A 246 13.13 19.64 -16.74
CA THR A 246 13.06 20.05 -15.32
C THR A 246 14.37 19.81 -14.59
N LEU A 247 15.02 18.66 -14.82
CA LEU A 247 16.34 18.39 -14.25
C LEU A 247 17.36 19.45 -14.70
N VAL A 248 17.41 19.74 -16.00
CA VAL A 248 18.32 20.73 -16.58
C VAL A 248 17.98 22.15 -16.08
N GLY A 249 16.70 22.51 -16.06
CA GLY A 249 16.24 23.80 -15.53
C GLY A 249 16.58 24.00 -14.05
N ASN A 250 16.37 22.98 -13.23
CA ASN A 250 16.74 22.99 -11.81
C ASN A 250 18.26 23.11 -11.62
N ALA A 251 19.07 22.44 -12.45
CA ALA A 251 20.51 22.56 -12.41
C ALA A 251 20.99 23.99 -12.72
N LEU A 252 20.41 24.63 -13.74
CA LEU A 252 20.71 26.04 -14.08
C LEU A 252 20.30 26.99 -12.94
N LEU A 253 19.12 26.80 -12.35
CA LEU A 253 18.64 27.60 -11.22
C LEU A 253 19.57 27.43 -9.99
N TYR A 254 19.92 26.19 -9.66
CA TYR A 254 20.83 25.87 -8.55
C TYR A 254 22.20 26.51 -8.73
N LEU A 255 22.80 26.40 -9.91
CA LEU A 255 24.08 27.05 -10.22
C LEU A 255 23.97 28.57 -10.08
N ALA A 256 22.85 29.17 -10.52
CA ALA A 256 22.59 30.60 -10.35
C ALA A 256 22.37 31.04 -8.89
N GLY A 257 22.32 30.12 -7.92
CA GLY A 257 22.03 30.43 -6.51
C GLY A 257 20.54 30.67 -6.24
N ARG A 258 19.68 30.14 -7.12
CA ARG A 258 18.23 30.07 -6.91
C ARG A 258 17.85 28.63 -6.53
N ASN A 259 16.67 28.45 -5.95
CA ASN A 259 16.10 27.13 -5.67
C ASN A 259 16.83 26.29 -4.59
N GLU A 260 17.52 26.91 -3.64
CA GLU A 260 18.33 26.23 -2.60
C GLU A 260 17.51 25.77 -1.37
N GLU A 261 16.20 25.55 -1.51
CA GLU A 261 15.31 25.17 -0.39
C GLU A 261 15.42 23.69 0.01
N GLU A 262 15.86 22.83 -0.92
CA GLU A 262 16.06 21.39 -0.66
C GLU A 262 17.39 21.14 0.07
N PRO A 263 17.47 20.15 0.98
CA PRO A 263 18.75 19.78 1.58
C PRO A 263 19.75 19.36 0.49
N VAL A 264 20.99 19.80 0.63
CA VAL A 264 22.08 19.47 -0.30
C VAL A 264 22.85 18.27 0.26
N THR A 265 22.58 17.08 -0.28
CA THR A 265 23.22 15.84 0.15
C THR A 265 24.01 15.20 -0.98
N TYR A 266 24.98 14.35 -0.61
CA TYR A 266 25.87 13.69 -1.56
C TYR A 266 26.03 12.22 -1.22
N TRP A 267 26.15 11.39 -2.25
CA TRP A 267 26.72 10.06 -2.14
C TRP A 267 28.19 10.18 -1.74
N ARG A 268 28.67 9.26 -0.89
CA ARG A 268 30.03 9.31 -0.34
C ARG A 268 30.75 8.00 -0.57
N ARG A 269 32.08 8.06 -0.65
CA ARG A 269 32.96 6.89 -0.47
C ARG A 269 32.76 6.36 0.95
N ARG A 270 32.72 5.04 1.12
CA ARG A 270 32.44 4.37 2.39
C ARG A 270 33.44 3.24 2.61
N GLU A 271 33.84 3.04 3.86
CA GLU A 271 34.65 1.88 4.27
C GLU A 271 33.75 0.71 4.68
N ASN A 272 32.50 0.99 5.08
CA ASN A 272 31.50 0.04 5.54
C ASN A 272 32.00 -0.76 6.75
N VAL A 273 32.52 -0.05 7.75
CA VAL A 273 33.05 -0.65 8.98
C VAL A 273 32.32 -0.13 10.22
N PRO A 274 32.14 -0.97 11.25
CA PRO A 274 31.67 -0.51 12.55
C PRO A 274 32.73 0.32 13.29
N VAL A 275 32.38 1.54 13.71
CA VAL A 275 33.27 2.48 14.41
C VAL A 275 32.78 2.73 15.83
N ARG A 276 33.60 2.40 16.83
CA ARG A 276 33.26 2.67 18.23
C ARG A 276 33.38 4.16 18.55
N PHE A 277 32.41 4.72 19.27
CA PHE A 277 32.50 6.07 19.85
C PHE A 277 32.25 6.05 21.36
N VAL A 278 32.35 7.23 21.99
CA VAL A 278 32.10 7.42 23.43
C VAL A 278 30.88 8.32 23.60
N THR A 279 29.99 7.92 24.51
CA THR A 279 28.81 8.69 24.89
C THR A 279 28.50 8.46 26.36
N SER A 280 27.82 9.42 26.98
CA SER A 280 27.26 9.29 28.32
C SER A 280 26.03 10.19 28.40
N SER A 281 24.91 9.60 28.78
CA SER A 281 23.61 10.28 28.90
C SER A 281 23.09 10.14 30.32
N ASP A 282 22.16 11.02 30.73
CA ASP A 282 21.56 10.87 32.05
C ASP A 282 20.74 9.57 32.14
N PRO A 283 20.77 8.88 33.29
CA PRO A 283 19.98 7.68 33.52
C PRO A 283 18.48 7.90 33.29
N ILE A 284 17.79 6.84 32.84
CA ILE A 284 16.32 6.82 32.81
C ILE A 284 15.75 6.86 34.23
N ARG A 285 14.52 7.33 34.37
CA ARG A 285 13.75 7.14 35.60
C ARG A 285 13.10 5.75 35.56
N PRO A 286 13.38 4.85 36.52
CA PRO A 286 12.72 3.55 36.52
C PRO A 286 11.21 3.71 36.63
N PRO A 287 10.41 2.87 35.94
CA PRO A 287 8.96 2.94 36.02
C PRO A 287 8.50 2.68 37.47
N GLN A 288 7.43 3.37 37.88
CA GLN A 288 6.88 3.23 39.24
C GLN A 288 6.38 1.80 39.49
N ASP A 289 5.62 1.26 38.54
CA ASP A 289 5.12 -0.10 38.56
C ASP A 289 5.72 -0.87 37.38
N ARG A 290 6.49 -1.92 37.68
CA ARG A 290 7.12 -2.78 36.66
C ARG A 290 6.17 -3.86 36.16
N LYS A 291 5.44 -4.53 37.07
CA LYS A 291 4.45 -5.55 36.72
C LYS A 291 3.24 -4.92 36.08
N PHE A 292 2.81 -5.49 34.96
CA PHE A 292 1.54 -5.11 34.37
C PHE A 292 0.45 -5.86 35.15
N GLY A 293 -0.31 -5.13 35.94
CA GLY A 293 -1.52 -5.67 36.56
C GLY A 293 -2.55 -6.04 35.50
N MET A 294 -3.83 -6.07 35.88
CA MET A 294 -4.89 -6.25 34.90
C MET A 294 -5.04 -4.97 34.04
N LEU A 295 -4.43 -4.98 32.85
CA LEU A 295 -4.57 -3.91 31.88
C LEU A 295 -5.90 -4.03 31.10
N PRO A 296 -6.44 -2.91 30.58
CA PRO A 296 -7.51 -2.96 29.59
C PRO A 296 -7.08 -3.81 28.37
N SER A 297 -8.03 -4.45 27.70
CA SER A 297 -7.79 -5.15 26.43
C SER A 297 -8.81 -4.77 25.37
N SER A 298 -8.49 -5.01 24.11
CA SER A 298 -9.41 -4.83 22.98
C SER A 298 -10.49 -5.93 22.87
N GLU A 299 -10.56 -6.86 23.84
CA GLU A 299 -11.44 -8.04 23.89
C GLU A 299 -11.17 -9.11 22.81
N LEU A 300 -10.55 -8.75 21.69
CA LEU A 300 -10.12 -9.71 20.66
C LEU A 300 -8.93 -10.54 21.15
N LEU A 301 -9.06 -11.86 21.04
CA LEU A 301 -8.03 -12.81 21.42
C LEU A 301 -8.05 -14.03 20.50
N LEU A 302 -6.88 -14.38 19.97
CA LEU A 302 -6.59 -15.67 19.38
C LEU A 302 -5.53 -16.38 20.22
N MET A 303 -5.65 -17.70 20.36
CA MET A 303 -4.70 -18.50 21.11
C MET A 303 -4.32 -19.74 20.32
N LYS A 304 -3.05 -20.14 20.44
CA LYS A 304 -2.53 -21.35 19.83
C LYS A 304 -1.54 -22.02 20.76
N SER A 305 -1.72 -23.32 20.95
CA SER A 305 -0.82 -24.17 21.73
C SER A 305 0.22 -24.77 20.81
N ASN A 306 1.47 -24.87 21.28
CA ASN A 306 2.60 -25.42 20.50
C ASN A 306 2.78 -24.75 19.13
N PRO A 307 2.82 -23.40 19.06
CA PRO A 307 3.06 -22.68 17.82
C PRO A 307 4.38 -23.11 17.16
N LYS A 308 4.47 -22.87 15.86
CA LYS A 308 5.64 -23.23 15.04
C LYS A 308 6.29 -21.96 14.50
N ASN A 309 6.83 -22.04 13.28
CA ASN A 309 7.53 -20.95 12.62
C ASN A 309 6.59 -20.08 11.78
N ASP A 310 5.28 -20.07 12.09
CA ASP A 310 4.31 -19.21 11.41
C ASP A 310 4.61 -17.74 11.74
N PHE A 311 4.24 -16.86 10.83
CA PHE A 311 4.55 -15.43 10.90
C PHE A 311 3.70 -14.72 11.96
N PHE A 312 4.28 -13.73 12.64
CA PHE A 312 3.52 -12.70 13.35
C PHE A 312 4.06 -11.32 13.01
N ASP A 313 3.18 -10.33 13.08
CA ASP A 313 3.53 -8.91 13.10
C ASP A 313 2.84 -8.20 14.27
N VAL A 314 3.43 -7.10 14.71
CA VAL A 314 2.77 -6.01 15.45
C VAL A 314 3.26 -4.68 14.90
N ALA A 315 2.36 -3.73 14.70
CA ALA A 315 2.67 -2.46 14.06
C ALA A 315 2.00 -1.28 14.77
N GLY A 316 2.71 -0.16 14.76
CA GLY A 316 2.22 1.16 15.13
C GLY A 316 2.42 2.12 13.96
N ARG A 317 2.19 3.42 14.14
CA ARG A 317 2.32 4.38 13.03
C ARG A 317 3.77 4.58 12.58
N ARG A 318 4.77 4.22 13.38
CA ARG A 318 6.21 4.37 13.02
C ARG A 318 6.98 3.07 12.95
N ALA A 319 6.47 2.02 13.59
CA ALA A 319 7.21 0.80 13.89
C ALA A 319 6.49 -0.43 13.35
N LEU A 320 7.27 -1.39 12.85
CA LEU A 320 6.83 -2.71 12.41
C LEU A 320 7.76 -3.76 13.01
N ILE A 321 7.22 -4.65 13.83
CA ILE A 321 7.95 -5.74 14.50
C ILE A 321 7.43 -7.05 13.93
N MET A 322 8.33 -7.91 13.44
CA MET A 322 7.97 -9.16 12.78
C MET A 322 8.84 -10.32 13.21
N GLY A 323 8.28 -11.52 13.20
CA GLY A 323 9.05 -12.74 13.43
C GLY A 323 8.19 -13.99 13.36
N LYS A 324 8.56 -14.98 14.18
CA LYS A 324 7.92 -16.29 14.23
C LYS A 324 7.17 -16.50 15.53
N GLU A 325 6.05 -17.21 15.48
CA GLU A 325 5.22 -17.43 16.66
C GLU A 325 5.97 -18.11 17.83
N ASN A 326 6.89 -19.04 17.54
CA ASN A 326 7.60 -19.81 18.56
C ASN A 326 8.74 -19.08 19.30
N GLY A 327 9.25 -17.96 18.81
CA GLY A 327 10.26 -17.19 19.54
C GLY A 327 11.04 -16.18 18.72
N GLY A 328 11.59 -15.20 19.43
CA GLY A 328 12.46 -14.16 18.86
C GLY A 328 11.72 -13.10 18.04
N ILE A 329 12.49 -12.14 17.52
CA ILE A 329 12.04 -11.16 16.53
C ILE A 329 13.00 -11.27 15.36
N ASP A 330 12.50 -11.62 14.18
CA ASP A 330 13.34 -11.72 12.99
C ASP A 330 13.79 -10.30 12.58
N GLU A 331 12.87 -9.32 12.60
CA GLU A 331 13.13 -7.95 12.16
C GLU A 331 12.31 -6.91 12.94
N PHE A 332 12.95 -5.77 13.26
CA PHE A 332 12.30 -4.59 13.81
C PHE A 332 12.60 -3.38 12.91
N TRP A 333 11.58 -2.86 12.25
CA TRP A 333 11.66 -1.70 11.38
C TRP A 333 11.10 -0.46 12.06
N ILE A 334 11.82 0.65 11.95
CA ILE A 334 11.26 1.99 12.11
C ILE A 334 11.35 2.65 10.74
N HIS A 335 10.22 2.84 10.07
CA HIS A 335 10.25 3.36 8.71
C HIS A 335 11.02 4.70 8.66
N PRO A 336 12.12 4.80 7.87
CA PRO A 336 12.40 3.97 6.70
C PRO A 336 13.53 2.91 6.82
N PHE A 337 13.94 2.49 8.02
CA PHE A 337 15.11 1.61 8.17
C PHE A 337 14.93 0.53 9.26
N ARG A 338 15.71 -0.54 9.15
CA ARG A 338 15.73 -1.62 10.13
C ARG A 338 16.60 -1.23 11.32
N VAL A 339 15.99 -1.27 12.50
CA VAL A 339 16.65 -0.95 13.77
C VAL A 339 17.34 -2.18 14.35
N LEU A 340 16.77 -3.37 14.20
CA LEU A 340 17.49 -4.61 14.53
C LEU A 340 16.94 -5.82 13.75
N ARG A 341 17.72 -6.90 13.78
CA ARG A 341 17.33 -8.24 13.32
C ARG A 341 17.90 -9.33 14.23
N ASP A 342 17.37 -10.54 14.06
CA ASP A 342 17.82 -11.75 14.76
C ASP A 342 17.83 -11.59 16.29
N TYR A 343 16.77 -10.98 16.83
CA TYR A 343 16.60 -10.86 18.28
C TYR A 343 16.25 -12.22 18.88
N GLU A 344 17.09 -12.69 19.80
CA GLU A 344 16.92 -13.93 20.51
C GLU A 344 17.02 -13.71 22.02
N ALA A 345 16.15 -14.39 22.76
CA ALA A 345 16.20 -14.46 24.21
C ALA A 345 16.37 -15.92 24.69
N GLY A 346 17.08 -16.11 25.79
CA GLY A 346 17.34 -17.42 26.37
C GLY A 346 17.61 -17.36 27.87
N ILE A 347 17.47 -18.50 28.54
CA ILE A 347 17.78 -18.64 29.98
C ILE A 347 19.21 -19.15 30.13
N VAL A 348 20.02 -18.41 30.88
CA VAL A 348 21.40 -18.78 31.18
C VAL A 348 21.40 -19.80 32.33
N THR A 349 21.91 -20.99 32.04
CA THR A 349 22.15 -22.07 33.02
C THR A 349 23.65 -22.13 33.34
N PRO A 350 24.08 -22.91 34.37
CA PRO A 350 25.51 -23.05 34.68
C PRO A 350 26.34 -23.57 33.50
N ASP A 351 25.78 -24.45 32.66
CA ASP A 351 26.52 -25.16 31.62
C ASP A 351 26.22 -24.67 30.18
N SER A 352 25.11 -23.95 29.97
CA SER A 352 24.65 -23.56 28.62
C SER A 352 23.57 -22.46 28.61
N VAL A 353 23.12 -22.05 27.41
CA VAL A 353 21.92 -21.20 27.23
C VAL A 353 20.76 -22.04 26.70
N ALA A 354 19.64 -22.04 27.42
CA ALA A 354 18.39 -22.62 26.94
C ALA A 354 17.58 -21.54 26.19
N TRP A 355 17.63 -21.58 24.85
CA TRP A 355 16.93 -20.60 23.99
C TRP A 355 15.41 -20.73 24.08
N LEU A 356 14.71 -19.61 24.27
CA LEU A 356 13.25 -19.60 24.45
C LEU A 356 12.50 -20.19 23.25
N LYS A 357 13.00 -19.98 22.02
CA LYS A 357 12.42 -20.53 20.79
C LYS A 357 12.28 -22.06 20.75
N ASN A 358 13.02 -22.76 21.61
CA ASN A 358 13.03 -24.22 21.72
C ASN A 358 12.23 -24.72 22.94
N MET A 359 11.67 -23.83 23.75
CA MET A 359 10.90 -24.20 24.94
C MET A 359 9.43 -24.48 24.59
N PRO A 360 8.74 -25.33 25.37
CA PRO A 360 7.29 -25.45 25.28
C PRO A 360 6.62 -24.11 25.56
N LEU A 361 5.71 -23.69 24.67
CA LEU A 361 4.98 -22.44 24.82
C LEU A 361 3.54 -22.51 24.30
N ARG A 362 2.75 -21.52 24.72
CA ARG A 362 1.51 -21.10 24.07
C ARG A 362 1.60 -19.63 23.68
N ILE A 363 0.81 -19.21 22.70
CA ILE A 363 0.72 -17.80 22.30
C ILE A 363 -0.67 -17.23 22.54
N GLU A 364 -0.70 -15.93 22.81
CA GLU A 364 -1.87 -15.07 22.77
C GLU A 364 -1.62 -13.96 21.73
N VAL A 365 -2.54 -13.81 20.78
CA VAL A 365 -2.49 -12.77 19.74
C VAL A 365 -3.63 -11.82 19.98
N ARG A 366 -3.28 -10.54 20.17
CA ARG A 366 -4.21 -9.43 20.36
C ARG A 366 -3.92 -8.33 19.33
N PRO A 367 -4.88 -7.46 19.02
CA PRO A 367 -4.64 -6.27 18.21
C PRO A 367 -3.43 -5.47 18.71
N GLU A 368 -3.34 -5.27 20.02
CA GLU A 368 -2.34 -4.46 20.72
C GLU A 368 -0.99 -5.14 20.97
N SER A 369 -0.93 -6.48 21.05
CA SER A 369 0.28 -7.19 21.43
C SER A 369 0.33 -8.64 20.92
N PHE A 370 1.55 -9.18 20.86
CA PHE A 370 1.81 -10.60 20.63
C PHE A 370 2.54 -11.17 21.85
N THR A 371 1.94 -12.16 22.51
CA THR A 371 2.45 -12.68 23.79
C THR A 371 2.80 -14.15 23.67
N ARG A 372 4.03 -14.51 24.08
CA ARG A 372 4.48 -15.89 24.25
C ARG A 372 4.56 -16.22 25.73
N ILE A 373 4.07 -17.40 26.09
CA ILE A 373 4.07 -17.87 27.49
C ILE A 373 4.80 -19.19 27.52
N TYR A 374 6.05 -19.13 27.97
CA TYR A 374 7.00 -20.23 28.04
C TYR A 374 6.86 -20.99 29.36
N THR A 375 6.93 -22.31 29.28
CA THR A 375 7.13 -23.15 30.45
C THR A 375 8.63 -23.28 30.72
N ILE A 376 9.07 -22.81 31.88
CA ILE A 376 10.48 -22.81 32.30
C ILE A 376 10.67 -23.66 33.57
N PRO A 377 11.90 -24.08 33.91
CA PRO A 377 12.14 -24.73 35.19
C PRO A 377 11.70 -23.85 36.36
N GLY A 378 10.78 -24.34 37.18
CA GLY A 378 10.31 -23.62 38.37
C GLY A 378 9.19 -22.61 38.16
N GLY A 379 8.60 -22.52 36.95
CA GLY A 379 7.43 -21.66 36.71
C GLY A 379 7.19 -21.30 35.24
N HIS A 380 6.79 -20.06 34.98
CA HIS A 380 6.49 -19.54 33.65
C HIS A 380 7.23 -18.23 33.37
N LEU A 381 7.57 -18.01 32.09
CA LEU A 381 8.09 -16.74 31.60
C LEU A 381 7.17 -16.26 30.48
N SER A 382 6.62 -15.06 30.64
CA SER A 382 5.89 -14.36 29.58
C SER A 382 6.82 -13.40 28.84
N GLU A 383 6.64 -13.33 27.52
CA GLU A 383 7.27 -12.36 26.62
C GLU A 383 6.14 -11.68 25.83
N GLU A 384 5.82 -10.44 26.17
CA GLU A 384 4.82 -9.63 25.47
C GLU A 384 5.51 -8.59 24.59
N VAL A 385 5.27 -8.69 23.28
CA VAL A 385 5.85 -7.81 22.25
C VAL A 385 4.77 -6.84 21.77
N TYR A 386 5.05 -5.54 21.86
CA TYR A 386 4.16 -4.50 21.34
C TYR A 386 4.95 -3.30 20.82
N SER A 387 4.37 -2.64 19.82
CA SER A 387 4.89 -1.38 19.29
C SER A 387 4.21 -0.19 19.97
N SER A 388 4.88 0.96 19.99
CA SER A 388 4.20 2.21 20.35
C SER A 388 3.23 2.61 19.24
N PHE A 389 2.06 3.12 19.61
CA PHE A 389 1.11 3.59 18.62
C PHE A 389 1.66 4.74 17.76
N GLN A 390 2.33 5.73 18.37
CA GLN A 390 2.79 6.95 17.66
C GLN A 390 4.31 7.12 17.64
N ARG A 391 5.03 6.55 18.62
CA ARG A 391 6.47 6.77 18.76
C ARG A 391 7.27 5.81 17.89
N ALA A 392 8.48 6.21 17.58
CA ALA A 392 9.40 5.44 16.75
C ALA A 392 10.11 4.34 17.57
N GLY A 393 9.34 3.40 18.12
CA GLY A 393 9.86 2.31 18.94
C GLY A 393 8.79 1.38 19.48
N GLY A 394 9.24 0.41 20.29
CA GLY A 394 8.41 -0.63 20.90
C GLY A 394 9.11 -1.28 22.08
N ILE A 395 8.40 -2.20 22.73
CA ILE A 395 8.84 -2.84 23.97
C ILE A 395 8.69 -4.36 23.84
N VAL A 396 9.68 -5.07 24.37
CA VAL A 396 9.58 -6.48 24.71
C VAL A 396 9.53 -6.58 26.24
N HIS A 397 8.36 -6.92 26.77
CA HIS A 397 8.11 -7.03 28.19
C HIS A 397 8.28 -8.49 28.64
N TYR A 398 9.18 -8.74 29.57
CA TYR A 398 9.36 -10.05 30.20
C TYR A 398 8.85 -10.02 31.63
N GLU A 399 7.99 -10.96 31.98
CA GLU A 399 7.59 -11.20 33.36
C GLU A 399 7.72 -12.69 33.68
N ALA A 400 8.48 -13.01 34.74
CA ALA A 400 8.63 -14.36 35.25
C ALA A 400 7.78 -14.57 36.49
N ASP A 401 6.96 -15.61 36.47
CA ASP A 401 6.37 -16.21 37.67
C ASP A 401 7.19 -17.46 37.98
N ALA A 402 8.24 -17.30 38.78
CA ALA A 402 9.22 -18.35 39.06
C ALA A 402 9.62 -18.37 40.54
N SER A 403 9.91 -19.55 41.06
CA SER A 403 10.35 -19.74 42.45
C SER A 403 11.79 -19.32 42.73
N ALA A 404 12.56 -18.96 41.70
CA ALA A 404 13.96 -18.56 41.79
C ALA A 404 14.32 -17.50 40.73
N PRO A 405 15.40 -16.71 40.94
CA PRO A 405 15.86 -15.74 39.96
C PRO A 405 16.11 -16.34 38.57
N VAL A 406 15.64 -15.66 37.53
CA VAL A 406 15.84 -16.06 36.13
C VAL A 406 16.94 -15.20 35.51
N ARG A 407 18.01 -15.83 35.01
CA ARG A 407 19.07 -15.13 34.25
C ARG A 407 18.72 -15.17 32.77
N LEU A 408 18.38 -14.03 32.20
CA LEU A 408 17.93 -13.87 30.82
C LEU A 408 19.05 -13.28 29.97
N ILE A 409 19.48 -13.98 28.92
CA ILE A 409 20.35 -13.40 27.88
C ILE A 409 19.49 -12.91 26.72
N ILE A 410 19.75 -11.70 26.26
CA ILE A 410 19.17 -11.09 25.06
C ILE A 410 20.30 -10.78 24.10
N ARG A 411 20.16 -11.15 22.82
CA ARG A 411 21.13 -10.81 21.77
C ARG A 411 20.45 -10.47 20.44
N PHE A 412 21.02 -9.57 19.66
CA PHE A 412 20.52 -9.14 18.35
C PHE A 412 21.61 -8.44 17.53
N ARG A 413 21.34 -8.25 16.24
CA ARG A 413 22.22 -7.52 15.32
C ARG A 413 21.57 -6.22 14.86
N ASN A 414 22.39 -5.19 14.64
CA ASN A 414 22.02 -3.94 13.99
C ASN A 414 22.91 -3.73 12.75
N ASP A 415 22.29 -3.41 11.62
CA ASP A 415 22.96 -3.12 10.35
C ASP A 415 22.49 -1.80 9.72
N LEU A 416 21.67 -1.02 10.42
CA LEU A 416 21.02 0.20 9.91
C LEU A 416 20.48 0.04 8.48
N ARG A 417 19.93 -1.13 8.13
CA ARG A 417 19.46 -1.39 6.75
C ARG A 417 18.40 -0.37 6.36
N TRP A 418 18.80 0.61 5.54
CA TRP A 418 17.85 1.54 4.93
C TRP A 418 16.98 0.78 3.94
N MET A 419 15.67 1.03 3.89
CA MET A 419 14.75 0.33 3.01
C MET A 419 15.27 0.34 1.56
N TRP A 420 15.19 -0.81 0.89
CA TRP A 420 15.34 -0.92 -0.58
C TRP A 420 14.54 0.21 -1.28
N PRO A 421 14.91 0.74 -2.46
CA PRO A 421 15.90 0.28 -3.44
C PRO A 421 17.36 0.67 -3.19
N TYR A 422 17.66 1.30 -2.06
CA TYR A 422 19.04 1.58 -1.70
C TYR A 422 19.81 0.29 -1.36
N ASP A 423 21.11 0.27 -1.62
CA ASP A 423 22.01 -0.84 -1.26
C ASP A 423 22.06 -1.08 0.26
N ALA A 424 22.44 -2.29 0.69
CA ALA A 424 22.49 -2.67 2.11
C ALA A 424 23.32 -1.68 2.94
N ASP A 425 24.47 -1.25 2.40
CA ASP A 425 25.40 -0.30 3.03
C ASP A 425 25.15 1.16 2.61
N ALA A 426 23.92 1.51 2.22
CA ALA A 426 23.59 2.86 1.77
C ALA A 426 23.87 3.97 2.79
N LEU A 427 23.89 3.65 4.09
CA LEU A 427 24.21 4.61 5.15
C LEU A 427 25.71 4.65 5.51
N GLY A 428 26.52 3.73 4.99
CA GLY A 428 27.97 3.65 5.24
C GLY A 428 28.33 3.08 6.60
N ASP A 429 29.34 3.68 7.23
CA ASP A 429 29.92 3.21 8.48
C ASP A 429 28.91 3.26 9.63
N ILE A 430 28.88 2.19 10.44
CA ILE A 430 27.97 2.08 11.58
C ILE A 430 28.72 2.51 12.85
N HIS A 431 28.30 3.62 13.47
CA HIS A 431 28.89 4.07 14.70
C HIS A 431 28.14 3.50 15.91
N TYR A 432 28.83 2.92 16.87
CA TYR A 432 28.20 2.34 18.07
C TYR A 432 28.92 2.69 19.38
N ALA A 433 28.14 2.77 20.46
CA ALA A 433 28.65 2.99 21.81
C ALA A 433 27.70 2.37 22.84
N TYR A 434 28.24 1.76 23.88
CA TYR A 434 27.44 1.39 25.05
C TYR A 434 27.49 2.52 26.08
N ASP A 435 26.33 3.09 26.41
CA ASP A 435 26.18 4.18 27.36
C ASP A 435 25.92 3.61 28.75
N ALA A 436 26.89 3.74 29.66
CA ALA A 436 26.78 3.22 31.02
C ALA A 436 25.79 4.02 31.90
N GLY A 437 25.54 5.30 31.56
CA GLY A 437 24.57 6.14 32.28
C GLY A 437 23.14 5.75 31.93
N LEU A 438 22.87 5.57 30.64
CA LEU A 438 21.54 5.15 30.14
C LEU A 438 21.31 3.63 30.21
N GLN A 439 22.37 2.84 30.33
CA GLN A 439 22.35 1.37 30.26
C GLN A 439 21.81 0.85 28.91
N ALA A 440 22.23 1.52 27.83
CA ALA A 440 21.73 1.27 26.48
C ALA A 440 22.84 1.25 25.44
N LEU A 441 22.63 0.49 24.37
CA LEU A 441 23.42 0.56 23.15
C LEU A 441 22.90 1.70 22.27
N HIS A 442 23.81 2.57 21.86
CA HIS A 442 23.61 3.58 20.83
C HIS A 442 24.17 3.07 19.51
N VAL A 443 23.41 3.18 18.42
CA VAL A 443 23.89 2.91 17.06
C VAL A 443 23.45 4.02 16.13
N ARG A 444 24.33 4.52 15.24
CA ARG A 444 24.01 5.61 14.32
C ARG A 444 24.80 5.56 13.01
N ASP A 445 24.30 6.25 11.99
CA ASP A 445 25.09 6.53 10.79
C ASP A 445 26.14 7.62 11.06
N THR A 446 27.08 7.80 10.13
CA THR A 446 28.12 8.83 10.25
C THR A 446 27.56 10.24 10.45
N THR A 447 26.41 10.56 9.85
CA THR A 447 25.78 11.89 10.01
C THR A 447 25.07 12.06 11.35
N GLY A 448 24.72 10.97 12.03
CA GLY A 448 23.91 10.97 13.24
C GLY A 448 22.43 11.28 13.00
N SER A 449 21.98 11.30 11.73
CA SER A 449 20.56 11.48 11.41
C SER A 449 19.77 10.21 11.70
N PHE A 450 20.34 9.06 11.35
CA PHE A 450 19.77 7.74 11.67
C PHE A 450 20.36 7.31 12.99
N TYR A 451 19.51 7.13 13.99
CA TYR A 451 19.93 6.87 15.36
C TYR A 451 19.02 5.82 15.99
N CYS A 452 19.63 4.85 16.68
CA CYS A 452 18.96 3.78 17.41
C CYS A 452 19.41 3.74 18.87
N LEU A 453 18.48 3.34 19.74
CA LEU A 453 18.72 3.05 21.15
C LEU A 453 18.07 1.71 21.51
N MET A 454 18.85 0.83 22.15
CA MET A 454 18.38 -0.45 22.65
C MET A 454 18.87 -0.67 24.08
N GLY A 455 17.97 -0.96 25.01
CA GLY A 455 18.35 -1.24 26.39
C GLY A 455 17.14 -1.54 27.25
N ALA A 456 17.37 -1.82 28.53
CA ALA A 456 16.33 -2.22 29.45
C ALA A 456 16.13 -1.23 30.60
N ASP A 457 15.01 -1.39 31.30
CA ASP A 457 14.74 -0.68 32.55
C ASP A 457 15.52 -1.21 33.76
N ALA A 458 16.47 -2.12 33.56
CA ALA A 458 17.35 -2.67 34.58
C ALA A 458 18.79 -2.82 34.06
N PRO A 459 19.81 -2.66 34.92
CA PRO A 459 21.20 -2.88 34.54
C PRO A 459 21.45 -4.33 34.10
N PRO A 460 22.22 -4.56 33.03
CA PRO A 460 22.72 -5.90 32.75
C PRO A 460 23.84 -6.29 33.72
N GLU A 461 23.91 -7.59 34.07
CA GLU A 461 25.02 -8.24 34.77
C GLU A 461 26.31 -8.17 33.93
N SER A 462 26.17 -8.36 32.62
CA SER A 462 27.25 -8.23 31.64
C SER A 462 26.69 -7.90 30.27
N GLN A 463 27.50 -7.24 29.43
CA GLN A 463 27.18 -6.95 28.04
C GLN A 463 28.42 -6.99 27.16
N LEU A 464 28.21 -7.30 25.88
CA LEU A 464 29.24 -7.23 24.85
C LEU A 464 28.63 -6.67 23.57
N SER A 465 29.31 -5.69 22.96
CA SER A 465 28.91 -5.06 21.70
C SER A 465 30.11 -4.92 20.78
N GLY A 466 29.96 -5.27 19.50
CA GLY A 466 31.04 -5.10 18.52
C GLY A 466 30.75 -5.74 17.17
N GLN A 467 31.74 -5.73 16.28
CA GLN A 467 31.67 -6.37 14.97
C GLN A 467 31.89 -7.88 15.11
N TYR A 468 30.82 -8.62 15.38
CA TYR A 468 30.86 -10.06 15.62
C TYR A 468 29.86 -10.83 14.77
N ASP A 469 30.19 -12.09 14.43
CA ASP A 469 29.30 -13.02 13.72
C ASP A 469 28.37 -13.73 14.72
N THR A 470 28.95 -14.15 15.85
CA THR A 470 28.24 -14.72 17.01
C THR A 470 28.72 -14.06 18.30
N ILE A 471 27.82 -13.98 19.29
CA ILE A 471 28.16 -13.77 20.69
C ILE A 471 27.55 -14.91 21.48
N ASP A 472 28.38 -15.67 22.19
CA ASP A 472 27.99 -16.85 22.93
C ASP A 472 28.40 -16.74 24.42
N MET A 473 27.72 -17.49 25.27
CA MET A 473 28.02 -17.57 26.70
C MET A 473 29.09 -18.64 26.93
N ALA A 474 30.23 -18.24 27.50
CA ALA A 474 31.31 -19.13 27.90
C ALA A 474 31.56 -19.05 29.43
N PRO A 475 32.37 -19.96 30.03
CA PRO A 475 32.65 -19.93 31.48
C PRO A 475 33.22 -18.61 32.03
N GLY A 476 33.77 -17.74 31.15
CA GLY A 476 34.28 -16.41 31.48
C GLY A 476 33.34 -15.25 31.13
N GLY A 477 32.10 -15.51 30.74
CA GLY A 477 31.12 -14.51 30.29
C GLY A 477 30.91 -14.50 28.76
N LEU A 478 30.37 -13.39 28.25
CA LEU A 478 30.07 -13.21 26.84
C LEU A 478 31.36 -13.13 26.00
N GLN A 479 31.44 -13.93 24.94
CA GLN A 479 32.56 -13.93 23.98
C GLN A 479 32.05 -13.79 22.55
N GLY A 480 32.66 -12.87 21.79
CA GLY A 480 32.30 -12.60 20.40
C GLY A 480 33.32 -13.16 19.41
N SER A 481 32.84 -13.79 18.33
CA SER A 481 33.68 -14.17 17.20
C SER A 481 33.70 -13.05 16.15
N PRO A 482 34.87 -12.57 15.69
CA PRO A 482 34.96 -11.44 14.76
C PRO A 482 34.18 -11.65 13.46
N ALA A 483 33.52 -10.59 12.97
CA ALA A 483 32.84 -10.57 11.67
C ALA A 483 33.56 -9.71 10.64
N THR A 484 33.27 -9.94 9.36
CA THR A 484 33.65 -9.05 8.25
C THR A 484 32.52 -8.15 7.76
N LEU A 485 31.27 -8.43 8.15
CA LEU A 485 30.10 -7.66 7.76
C LEU A 485 30.04 -6.30 8.46
N ASN A 486 29.49 -5.29 7.79
CA ASN A 486 29.15 -3.99 8.36
C ASN A 486 27.92 -4.12 9.28
N GLN A 487 28.15 -4.59 10.51
CA GLN A 487 27.09 -4.81 11.50
C GLN A 487 27.63 -4.70 12.92
N VAL A 488 26.73 -4.43 13.86
CA VAL A 488 27.01 -4.47 15.30
C VAL A 488 26.17 -5.57 15.92
N TYR A 489 26.83 -6.55 16.55
CA TYR A 489 26.18 -7.56 17.38
C TYR A 489 26.26 -7.08 18.83
N HIS A 490 25.10 -7.07 19.51
CA HIS A 490 24.98 -6.85 20.93
C HIS A 490 24.42 -8.09 21.64
N ALA A 491 24.96 -8.39 22.82
CA ALA A 491 24.37 -9.31 23.77
C ALA A 491 24.48 -8.75 25.20
N ALA A 492 23.46 -8.98 26.01
CA ALA A 492 23.42 -8.59 27.40
C ALA A 492 22.70 -9.63 28.26
N VAL A 493 23.16 -9.80 29.51
CA VAL A 493 22.59 -10.73 30.49
C VAL A 493 21.92 -9.92 31.58
N TYR A 494 20.65 -10.20 31.84
CA TYR A 494 19.82 -9.55 32.86
C TYR A 494 19.40 -10.57 33.91
N GLN A 495 19.15 -10.11 35.14
CA GLN A 495 18.63 -10.94 36.21
C GLN A 495 17.21 -10.49 36.55
N LEU A 496 16.23 -11.38 36.42
CA LEU A 496 14.85 -11.18 36.89
C LEU A 496 14.77 -11.78 38.30
N ASN A 497 14.56 -10.93 39.30
CA ASN A 497 14.62 -11.27 40.73
C ASN A 497 13.74 -10.33 41.55
N GLU A 498 13.77 -10.45 42.88
CA GLU A 498 12.97 -9.60 43.77
C GLU A 498 13.24 -8.10 43.58
N GLN A 499 14.47 -7.69 43.22
CA GLN A 499 14.87 -6.30 43.07
C GLN A 499 14.17 -5.60 41.90
N ASN A 500 13.83 -6.32 40.82
CA ASN A 500 13.05 -5.81 39.70
C ASN A 500 11.66 -6.46 39.59
N SER A 501 11.19 -7.08 40.67
CA SER A 501 9.90 -7.77 40.72
C SER A 501 9.75 -8.86 39.65
N PHE A 502 10.86 -9.51 39.26
CA PHE A 502 10.91 -10.51 38.19
C PHE A 502 10.44 -9.99 36.82
N VAL A 503 10.63 -8.69 36.58
CA VAL A 503 10.24 -8.02 35.32
C VAL A 503 11.44 -7.37 34.65
N LEU A 504 11.46 -7.44 33.32
CA LEU A 504 12.37 -6.69 32.47
C LEU A 504 11.59 -6.04 31.32
N ASN A 505 11.65 -4.71 31.22
CA ASN A 505 11.15 -3.99 30.05
C ASN A 505 12.34 -3.68 29.13
N TYR A 506 12.36 -4.24 27.93
CA TYR A 506 13.39 -3.98 26.93
C TYR A 506 12.85 -3.06 25.83
N ALA A 507 13.35 -1.84 25.73
CA ALA A 507 12.92 -0.89 24.71
C ALA A 507 13.87 -0.86 23.52
N ILE A 508 13.26 -0.73 22.34
CA ILE A 508 13.94 -0.56 21.06
C ILE A 508 13.34 0.68 20.43
N ALA A 509 14.17 1.70 20.19
CA ALA A 509 13.78 2.94 19.54
C ALA A 509 14.74 3.28 18.41
N GLY A 510 14.24 3.93 17.37
CA GLY A 510 15.07 4.48 16.31
C GLY A 510 14.39 5.62 15.59
N THR A 511 15.13 6.50 14.92
CA THR A 511 14.58 7.55 14.08
C THR A 511 15.60 8.02 13.06
N ASN A 512 15.11 8.60 11.96
CA ASN A 512 15.90 9.32 10.96
C ASN A 512 15.93 10.85 11.19
N GLU A 513 15.50 11.29 12.37
CA GLU A 513 15.42 12.71 12.80
C GLU A 513 16.50 13.09 13.83
N GLY A 514 17.45 12.20 14.10
CA GLY A 514 18.63 12.46 14.94
C GLY A 514 18.52 12.00 16.40
N GLN A 515 19.62 12.22 17.13
CA GLN A 515 19.84 11.70 18.49
C GLN A 515 18.81 12.19 19.52
N GLU A 516 18.48 13.48 19.52
CA GLU A 516 17.58 14.06 20.53
C GLU A 516 16.19 13.40 20.47
N ARG A 517 15.67 13.22 19.25
CA ARG A 517 14.38 12.56 19.03
C ARG A 517 14.43 11.09 19.43
N ALA A 518 15.52 10.39 19.13
CA ALA A 518 15.71 9.00 19.56
C ALA A 518 15.68 8.86 21.09
N LEU A 519 16.39 9.75 21.81
CA LEU A 519 16.43 9.77 23.27
C LEU A 519 15.07 10.07 23.88
N GLU A 520 14.30 11.00 23.31
CA GLU A 520 12.94 11.33 23.75
C GLU A 520 12.02 10.11 23.67
N ASP A 521 11.97 9.46 22.51
CA ASP A 521 11.11 8.29 22.30
C ASP A 521 11.56 7.11 23.18
N TYR A 522 12.87 6.85 23.29
CA TYR A 522 13.41 5.79 24.15
C TYR A 522 13.04 5.98 25.63
N ARG A 523 13.24 7.20 26.16
CA ARG A 523 12.87 7.52 27.56
C ARG A 523 11.37 7.38 27.79
N ALA A 524 10.55 7.91 26.89
CA ALA A 524 9.10 7.82 27.02
C ALA A 524 8.60 6.37 27.10
N LEU A 525 9.24 5.45 26.36
CA LEU A 525 8.92 4.02 26.37
C LEU A 525 9.29 3.35 27.69
N LEU A 526 10.52 3.54 28.19
CA LEU A 526 10.98 2.84 29.40
C LEU A 526 10.49 3.47 30.71
N GLU A 527 10.25 4.77 30.76
CA GLU A 527 9.75 5.42 31.97
C GLU A 527 8.28 5.07 32.23
N ASN A 528 7.50 4.69 31.19
CA ASN A 528 6.07 4.37 31.30
C ASN A 528 5.64 3.25 30.32
N PRO A 529 6.15 2.02 30.44
CA PRO A 529 5.94 0.96 29.45
C PRO A 529 4.46 0.53 29.34
N ALA A 530 3.76 0.39 30.47
CA ALA A 530 2.32 0.07 30.49
C ALA A 530 1.47 1.11 29.75
N ARG A 531 1.87 2.39 29.77
CA ARG A 531 1.14 3.46 29.10
C ARG A 531 1.19 3.30 27.58
N ALA A 532 2.32 2.89 27.03
CA ALA A 532 2.46 2.66 25.59
C ALA A 532 1.48 1.56 25.12
N LEU A 533 1.30 0.50 25.90
CA LEU A 533 0.32 -0.56 25.61
C LEU A 533 -1.13 -0.08 25.76
N ILE A 534 -1.45 0.65 26.84
CA ILE A 534 -2.80 1.23 27.07
C ILE A 534 -3.22 2.15 25.92
N GLU A 535 -2.29 2.94 25.37
CA GLU A 535 -2.57 3.82 24.23
C GLU A 535 -2.97 3.03 22.97
N VAL A 536 -2.33 1.89 22.70
CA VAL A 536 -2.67 1.00 21.59
C VAL A 536 -4.03 0.32 21.83
N VAL A 537 -4.31 -0.14 23.05
CA VAL A 537 -5.62 -0.70 23.42
C VAL A 537 -6.74 0.32 23.19
N GLY A 538 -6.55 1.55 23.68
CA GLY A 538 -7.52 2.63 23.53
C GLY A 538 -7.78 2.98 22.06
N HIS A 539 -6.77 2.89 21.19
CA HIS A 539 -6.92 3.04 19.75
C HIS A 539 -7.83 1.95 19.16
N TYR A 540 -7.54 0.67 19.40
CA TYR A 540 -8.35 -0.41 18.82
C TYR A 540 -9.78 -0.49 19.39
N GLN A 541 -9.97 -0.20 20.68
CA GLN A 541 -11.32 -0.06 21.26
C GLN A 541 -12.10 1.06 20.58
N LYS A 542 -11.45 2.22 20.35
CA LYS A 542 -12.07 3.33 19.62
C LYS A 542 -12.39 2.94 18.18
N LEU A 543 -11.45 2.33 17.47
CA LEU A 543 -11.62 1.86 16.10
C LEU A 543 -12.87 0.96 16.01
N LEU A 544 -12.91 -0.14 16.76
CA LEU A 544 -14.02 -1.10 16.72
C LEU A 544 -15.36 -0.52 17.19
N SER A 545 -15.36 0.49 18.07
CA SER A 545 -16.59 1.15 18.51
C SER A 545 -17.14 2.18 17.51
N THR A 546 -16.32 2.67 16.59
CA THR A 546 -16.67 3.77 15.66
C THR A 546 -16.84 3.34 14.21
N THR A 547 -16.37 2.14 13.86
CA THR A 547 -16.53 1.54 12.54
C THR A 547 -17.75 0.61 12.48
N VAL A 548 -18.16 0.22 11.28
CA VAL A 548 -19.28 -0.72 11.08
C VAL A 548 -19.06 -1.99 11.89
N ASN A 549 -20.07 -2.38 12.66
CA ASN A 549 -20.05 -3.60 13.47
C ASN A 549 -21.23 -4.50 13.13
N ILE A 550 -20.97 -5.80 13.00
CA ILE A 550 -21.97 -6.82 12.67
C ILE A 550 -22.12 -7.79 13.84
N SER A 551 -23.34 -7.93 14.34
CA SER A 551 -23.72 -8.94 15.31
C SER A 551 -24.73 -9.90 14.67
N SER A 552 -24.28 -11.14 14.45
CA SER A 552 -25.04 -12.23 13.85
C SER A 552 -25.00 -13.50 14.73
N PRO A 553 -25.78 -14.55 14.41
CA PRO A 553 -25.70 -15.84 15.10
C PRO A 553 -24.36 -16.56 14.85
N ASP A 554 -23.62 -16.18 13.80
CA ASP A 554 -22.28 -16.70 13.53
C ASP A 554 -21.24 -15.90 14.33
N VAL A 555 -20.93 -16.43 15.51
CA VAL A 555 -19.96 -15.83 16.45
C VAL A 555 -18.55 -15.77 15.88
N GLU A 556 -18.19 -16.71 15.01
CA GLU A 556 -16.87 -16.75 14.39
C GLU A 556 -16.75 -15.68 13.31
N PHE A 557 -17.78 -15.54 12.45
CA PHE A 557 -17.88 -14.44 11.50
C PHE A 557 -17.73 -13.08 12.20
N ASN A 558 -18.51 -12.83 13.26
CA ASN A 558 -18.47 -11.55 13.98
C ASN A 558 -17.05 -11.23 14.49
N ARG A 559 -16.37 -12.24 15.07
CA ARG A 559 -15.01 -12.10 15.60
C ARG A 559 -13.98 -11.86 14.51
N LEU A 560 -14.00 -12.66 13.45
CA LEU A 560 -13.03 -12.58 12.36
C LEU A 560 -13.23 -11.33 11.47
N PHE A 561 -14.47 -10.83 11.36
CA PHE A 561 -14.77 -9.53 10.74
C PHE A 561 -14.11 -8.38 11.49
N ASN A 562 -14.18 -8.36 12.84
CA ASN A 562 -13.47 -7.35 13.64
C ASN A 562 -11.95 -7.46 13.50
N TRP A 563 -11.41 -8.69 13.37
CA TRP A 563 -10.00 -8.88 13.04
C TRP A 563 -9.62 -8.32 11.67
N ALA A 564 -10.51 -8.33 10.68
CA ALA A 564 -10.24 -7.71 9.39
C ALA A 564 -10.15 -6.17 9.46
N ILE A 565 -10.95 -5.54 10.32
CA ILE A 565 -10.83 -4.09 10.61
C ILE A 565 -9.48 -3.79 11.26
N VAL A 566 -9.09 -4.58 12.26
CA VAL A 566 -7.78 -4.45 12.93
C VAL A 566 -6.62 -4.68 11.96
N GLY A 567 -6.68 -5.73 11.14
CA GLY A 567 -5.68 -6.04 10.13
C GLY A 567 -5.50 -4.91 9.12
N THR A 568 -6.61 -4.29 8.68
CA THR A 568 -6.56 -3.13 7.78
C THR A 568 -5.86 -1.92 8.44
N ASP A 569 -6.18 -1.58 9.68
CA ASP A 569 -5.59 -0.41 10.37
C ASP A 569 -4.08 -0.55 10.62
N ARG A 570 -3.57 -1.77 10.77
CA ARG A 570 -2.13 -2.03 10.98
C ARG A 570 -1.24 -1.56 9.84
N PHE A 571 -1.79 -1.41 8.65
CA PHE A 571 -1.04 -0.92 7.48
C PHE A 571 -0.83 0.59 7.47
N VAL A 572 -1.51 1.35 8.33
CA VAL A 572 -1.32 2.80 8.39
C VAL A 572 0.04 3.12 9.02
N ALA A 573 0.93 3.69 8.21
CA ALA A 573 2.25 4.13 8.61
C ALA A 573 2.44 5.62 8.33
N HIS A 574 3.28 6.25 9.14
CA HIS A 574 3.85 7.57 8.94
C HIS A 574 5.34 7.41 8.70
N THR A 575 5.89 8.04 7.65
CA THR A 575 7.33 8.08 7.38
C THR A 575 7.77 9.54 7.22
N PRO A 576 8.68 10.05 8.07
CA PRO A 576 9.24 11.39 7.96
C PRO A 576 9.84 11.62 6.58
N GLY A 577 9.42 12.71 5.94
CA GLY A 577 9.82 13.07 4.57
C GLY A 577 8.94 12.49 3.46
N VAL A 578 8.11 11.48 3.74
CA VAL A 578 7.16 10.90 2.77
C VAL A 578 5.72 11.28 3.12
N GLY A 579 5.27 11.02 4.35
CA GLY A 579 3.90 11.32 4.79
C GLY A 579 3.24 10.15 5.50
N THR A 580 1.90 10.19 5.61
CA THR A 580 1.09 9.16 6.23
C THR A 580 0.23 8.47 5.18
N GLY A 581 0.16 7.14 5.20
CA GLY A 581 -0.64 6.37 4.26
C GLY A 581 -0.65 4.87 4.58
N LEU A 582 -1.23 4.09 3.68
CA LEU A 582 -1.29 2.63 3.77
C LEU A 582 -0.08 1.98 3.13
N LEU A 583 0.58 1.08 3.87
CA LEU A 583 1.52 0.13 3.33
C LEU A 583 0.76 -1.08 2.72
N ALA A 584 1.32 -1.74 1.71
CA ALA A 584 0.59 -2.80 1.01
C ALA A 584 0.57 -4.16 1.71
N GLY A 585 1.72 -4.59 2.26
CA GLY A 585 1.89 -5.94 2.80
C GLY A 585 3.08 -6.09 3.73
N PHE A 586 3.00 -7.01 4.69
CA PHE A 586 4.10 -7.32 5.60
C PHE A 586 4.65 -8.72 5.35
N GLY A 587 5.97 -8.84 5.44
CA GLY A 587 6.75 -10.08 5.35
C GLY A 587 8.21 -9.80 5.73
N THR A 588 9.00 -10.83 6.06
CA THR A 588 10.44 -10.61 6.33
C THR A 588 11.24 -10.52 5.02
N ILE A 589 12.43 -9.91 5.05
CA ILE A 589 13.25 -9.72 3.83
C ILE A 589 13.85 -11.03 3.28
N ALA A 590 13.65 -12.14 4.00
CA ALA A 590 14.18 -13.47 3.69
C ALA A 590 13.43 -14.19 2.56
N ARG A 591 12.29 -13.64 2.09
CA ARG A 591 11.51 -14.21 0.98
C ARG A 591 11.35 -13.18 -0.13
N GLY A 592 11.78 -13.55 -1.34
CA GLY A 592 11.44 -12.88 -2.60
C GLY A 592 11.02 -13.93 -3.62
N TRP A 593 10.56 -13.50 -4.79
CA TRP A 593 10.16 -14.36 -5.91
C TRP A 593 11.18 -15.49 -6.18
N ASP A 594 10.74 -16.74 -5.99
CA ASP A 594 11.52 -17.97 -6.19
C ASP A 594 12.92 -17.99 -5.54
N GLY A 595 13.13 -17.22 -4.47
CA GLY A 595 14.45 -17.08 -3.83
C GLY A 595 15.49 -16.35 -4.67
N ALA A 596 15.11 -15.72 -5.79
CA ALA A 596 16.02 -15.04 -6.70
C ALA A 596 16.66 -13.78 -6.09
N GLN A 597 15.99 -13.14 -5.12
CA GLN A 597 16.58 -12.07 -4.31
C GLN A 597 17.05 -12.64 -2.97
N LYS A 598 18.37 -12.87 -2.83
CA LYS A 598 18.95 -13.49 -1.63
C LYS A 598 18.68 -12.70 -0.34
N ILE A 599 18.56 -11.37 -0.45
CA ILE A 599 18.11 -10.42 0.59
C ILE A 599 17.43 -9.25 -0.14
N SER A 600 16.09 -9.23 -0.21
CA SER A 600 15.36 -8.17 -0.95
C SER A 600 15.56 -6.78 -0.33
N GLY A 601 15.83 -6.72 0.98
CA GLY A 601 15.85 -5.45 1.74
C GLY A 601 14.48 -4.76 1.81
N ARG A 602 13.41 -5.47 1.39
CA ARG A 602 12.01 -5.10 1.49
C ARG A 602 11.32 -6.00 2.53
N PRO A 603 10.74 -5.48 3.60
CA PRO A 603 9.96 -6.26 4.55
C PRO A 603 8.59 -6.57 3.94
N GLY A 604 8.54 -7.55 3.02
CA GLY A 604 7.38 -7.79 2.16
C GLY A 604 7.13 -6.61 1.24
N TYR A 605 5.87 -6.18 1.13
CA TYR A 605 5.46 -4.98 0.39
C TYR A 605 5.13 -3.82 1.33
N ALA A 606 5.96 -3.58 2.35
CA ALA A 606 5.75 -2.52 3.34
C ALA A 606 6.08 -1.12 2.79
N TRP A 607 5.50 -0.80 1.64
CA TRP A 607 5.64 0.38 0.81
C TRP A 607 4.27 0.99 0.55
N TYR A 608 4.22 2.27 0.21
CA TYR A 608 2.97 2.92 -0.16
C TYR A 608 2.67 2.62 -1.62
N PHE A 609 1.75 1.69 -1.87
CA PHE A 609 1.29 1.37 -3.23
C PHE A 609 0.02 2.16 -3.56
N GLY A 610 0.01 2.84 -4.72
CA GLY A 610 -1.13 3.63 -5.18
C GLY A 610 -2.38 2.75 -5.32
N ARG A 611 -2.33 1.79 -6.27
CA ARG A 611 -3.47 0.90 -6.56
C ARG A 611 -3.94 0.09 -5.36
N ASP A 612 -3.03 -0.45 -4.54
CA ASP A 612 -3.38 -1.29 -3.38
C ASP A 612 -4.11 -0.45 -2.32
N SER A 613 -3.59 0.74 -2.04
CA SER A 613 -4.21 1.67 -1.10
C SER A 613 -5.58 2.16 -1.58
N GLU A 614 -5.79 2.26 -2.89
CA GLU A 614 -7.05 2.67 -3.47
C GLU A 614 -8.12 1.58 -3.36
N TRP A 615 -7.77 0.32 -3.64
CA TRP A 615 -8.65 -0.82 -3.42
C TRP A 615 -9.02 -1.00 -1.95
N SER A 616 -8.05 -0.86 -1.04
CA SER A 616 -8.30 -0.88 0.39
C SER A 616 -9.13 0.32 0.86
N GLY A 617 -8.91 1.49 0.28
CA GLY A 617 -9.61 2.72 0.61
C GLY A 617 -11.13 2.64 0.42
N PHE A 618 -11.61 1.88 -0.58
CA PHE A 618 -13.06 1.66 -0.75
C PHE A 618 -13.68 0.99 0.48
N ALA A 619 -13.02 -0.05 1.02
CA ALA A 619 -13.49 -0.73 2.23
C ALA A 619 -13.41 0.16 3.47
N MET A 620 -12.37 1.00 3.56
CA MET A 620 -12.18 1.93 4.68
C MET A 620 -13.26 2.99 4.75
N ASP A 621 -13.63 3.57 3.62
CA ASP A 621 -14.80 4.45 3.52
C ASP A 621 -16.08 3.71 3.92
N ASP A 622 -16.26 2.47 3.45
CA ASP A 622 -17.45 1.67 3.71
C ASP A 622 -17.65 1.37 5.20
N TYR A 623 -16.57 1.04 5.93
CA TYR A 623 -16.66 0.81 7.38
C TYR A 623 -16.66 2.11 8.19
N GLY A 624 -16.46 3.28 7.55
CA GLY A 624 -16.68 4.59 8.11
C GLY A 624 -15.43 5.38 8.52
N ASP A 625 -14.23 4.96 8.11
CA ASP A 625 -12.95 5.66 8.37
C ASP A 625 -12.54 6.57 7.19
N CYS A 626 -13.44 7.50 6.89
CA CYS A 626 -13.20 8.53 5.88
C CYS A 626 -12.05 9.47 6.24
N GLU A 627 -11.67 9.57 7.53
CA GLU A 627 -10.54 10.41 7.94
C GLU A 627 -9.23 9.86 7.38
N MET A 628 -9.01 8.56 7.51
CA MET A 628 -7.81 7.92 6.97
C MET A 628 -7.82 7.90 5.43
N VAL A 629 -8.98 7.71 4.78
CA VAL A 629 -9.08 7.83 3.31
C VAL A 629 -8.74 9.23 2.82
N ARG A 630 -9.16 10.29 3.55
CA ARG A 630 -8.75 11.67 3.23
C ARG A 630 -7.23 11.83 3.29
N GLU A 631 -6.58 11.23 4.29
CA GLU A 631 -5.13 11.27 4.42
C GLU A 631 -4.42 10.50 3.30
N GLN A 632 -4.91 9.32 2.94
CA GLN A 632 -4.40 8.56 1.79
C GLN A 632 -4.54 9.36 0.49
N LEU A 633 -5.69 10.00 0.25
CA LEU A 633 -5.88 10.87 -0.92
C LEU A 633 -4.90 12.05 -0.94
N ARG A 634 -4.47 12.58 0.23
CA ARG A 634 -3.44 13.63 0.28
C ARG A 634 -2.07 13.09 -0.12
N LEU A 635 -1.70 11.89 0.32
CA LEU A 635 -0.44 11.26 -0.06
C LEU A 635 -0.37 11.02 -1.58
N LEU A 636 -1.46 10.50 -2.17
CA LEU A 636 -1.61 10.32 -3.62
C LEU A 636 -1.48 11.67 -4.34
N GLN A 637 -2.13 12.72 -3.84
CA GLN A 637 -2.08 14.07 -4.45
C GLN A 637 -0.70 14.73 -4.35
N SER A 638 0.02 14.56 -3.24
CA SER A 638 1.33 15.19 -3.04
C SER A 638 2.44 14.55 -3.86
N HIS A 639 2.21 13.33 -4.37
CA HIS A 639 3.15 12.57 -5.20
C HIS A 639 2.61 12.32 -6.62
N GLN A 640 1.63 13.10 -7.08
CA GLN A 640 1.20 13.08 -8.47
C GLN A 640 2.34 13.58 -9.37
N ASP A 641 2.66 12.85 -10.44
CA ASP A 641 3.66 13.29 -11.39
C ASP A 641 3.21 14.55 -12.16
N ARG A 642 4.15 15.12 -12.91
CA ARG A 642 3.90 16.33 -13.70
C ARG A 642 2.94 16.15 -14.87
N TYR A 643 2.64 14.92 -15.27
CA TYR A 643 1.71 14.61 -16.35
C TYR A 643 0.29 14.41 -15.81
N GLY A 644 0.13 14.16 -14.50
CA GLY A 644 -1.14 13.90 -13.84
C GLY A 644 -1.27 12.47 -13.30
N LYS A 645 -0.23 11.64 -13.48
CA LYS A 645 -0.21 10.24 -13.10
C LYS A 645 0.02 10.06 -11.61
N ILE A 646 -0.69 9.10 -11.03
CA ILE A 646 -0.49 8.64 -9.65
C ILE A 646 0.56 7.52 -9.64
N PHE A 647 1.41 7.51 -8.61
CA PHE A 647 2.49 6.54 -8.46
C PHE A 647 1.96 5.11 -8.40
N HIS A 648 2.79 4.18 -8.86
CA HIS A 648 2.60 2.76 -8.61
C HIS A 648 2.98 2.46 -7.16
N GLU A 649 4.20 2.84 -6.77
CA GLU A 649 4.71 2.63 -5.42
C GLU A 649 5.69 3.73 -4.96
N ILE A 650 5.71 3.98 -3.66
CA ILE A 650 6.71 4.79 -2.96
C ILE A 650 7.36 3.93 -1.87
N SER A 651 8.67 3.74 -1.95
CA SER A 651 9.42 3.13 -0.85
C SER A 651 9.36 4.03 0.37
N THR A 652 9.41 3.47 1.59
CA THR A 652 9.52 4.34 2.77
C THR A 652 10.83 5.14 2.77
N SER A 653 11.87 4.71 2.04
CA SER A 653 13.08 5.49 1.78
C SER A 653 12.89 6.66 0.79
N GLY A 654 11.68 6.87 0.27
CA GLY A 654 11.29 8.02 -0.56
C GLY A 654 11.49 7.85 -2.06
N ALA A 655 11.84 6.65 -2.54
CA ALA A 655 11.97 6.38 -3.97
C ALA A 655 10.58 6.14 -4.58
N VAL A 656 10.26 6.87 -5.66
CA VAL A 656 8.95 6.83 -6.32
C VAL A 656 9.07 6.16 -7.69
N HIS A 657 8.04 5.36 -8.04
CA HIS A 657 7.86 4.70 -9.34
C HIS A 657 6.41 4.86 -9.83
N PHE A 658 6.23 4.95 -11.15
CA PHE A 658 4.96 5.29 -11.79
C PHE A 658 4.51 4.25 -12.84
N ASP A 659 4.88 2.99 -12.72
CA ASP A 659 4.66 1.93 -13.74
C ASP A 659 3.27 1.24 -13.69
N ALA A 660 2.26 1.88 -13.09
CA ALA A 660 0.87 1.41 -13.06
C ALA A 660 -0.05 2.20 -14.02
N ALA A 661 -0.85 1.50 -14.83
CA ALA A 661 -1.86 2.10 -15.70
C ALA A 661 -3.20 2.35 -14.99
N ASP A 662 -3.49 1.60 -13.92
CA ASP A 662 -4.77 1.61 -13.22
C ASP A 662 -4.79 2.44 -11.91
N ALA A 663 -3.64 2.84 -11.36
CA ALA A 663 -3.60 3.68 -10.16
C ALA A 663 -4.28 5.05 -10.37
N THR A 664 -4.06 5.67 -11.54
CA THR A 664 -4.64 7.01 -11.81
C THR A 664 -6.18 7.01 -11.94
N PRO A 665 -6.83 6.05 -12.65
CA PRO A 665 -8.30 5.98 -12.62
C PRO A 665 -8.83 5.58 -11.23
N LEU A 666 -8.17 4.65 -10.53
CA LEU A 666 -8.57 4.24 -9.18
C LEU A 666 -8.53 5.38 -8.16
N TYR A 667 -7.53 6.27 -8.21
CA TYR A 667 -7.48 7.50 -7.41
C TYR A 667 -8.76 8.36 -7.58
N ILE A 668 -9.22 8.55 -8.81
CA ILE A 668 -10.42 9.37 -9.10
C ILE A 668 -11.68 8.65 -8.59
N MET A 669 -11.75 7.33 -8.77
CA MET A 669 -12.83 6.51 -8.23
C MET A 669 -12.88 6.62 -6.70
N LEU A 670 -11.74 6.51 -6.01
CA LEU A 670 -11.65 6.66 -4.55
C LEU A 670 -12.06 8.07 -4.12
N ALA A 671 -11.65 9.13 -4.82
CA ALA A 671 -12.08 10.49 -4.50
C ALA A 671 -13.61 10.66 -4.63
N GLY A 672 -14.23 10.06 -5.64
CA GLY A 672 -15.67 10.04 -5.81
C GLY A 672 -16.38 9.22 -4.72
N HIS A 673 -15.82 8.06 -4.36
CA HIS A 673 -16.31 7.20 -3.29
C HIS A 673 -16.27 7.92 -1.94
N TYR A 674 -15.12 8.53 -1.63
CA TYR A 674 -14.90 9.37 -0.46
C TYR A 674 -15.90 10.52 -0.35
N LEU A 675 -16.20 11.21 -1.45
CA LEU A 675 -17.20 12.29 -1.43
C LEU A 675 -18.60 11.77 -1.08
N ARG A 676 -18.98 10.59 -1.58
CA ARG A 676 -20.27 9.97 -1.28
C ARG A 676 -20.37 9.49 0.16
N ALA A 677 -19.29 8.98 0.73
CA ALA A 677 -19.26 8.54 2.13
C ALA A 677 -19.21 9.72 3.11
N SER A 678 -18.28 10.66 2.90
CA SER A 678 -17.98 11.75 3.84
C SER A 678 -18.82 13.01 3.65
N GLY A 679 -19.22 13.32 2.41
CA GLY A 679 -19.83 14.60 2.06
C GLY A 679 -18.84 15.78 2.03
N ASP A 680 -17.52 15.54 2.09
CA ASP A 680 -16.51 16.60 2.15
C ASP A 680 -16.27 17.27 0.79
N LEU A 681 -17.22 18.12 0.40
CA LEU A 681 -17.14 18.91 -0.81
C LEU A 681 -16.01 19.95 -0.76
N ALA A 682 -15.56 20.37 0.43
CA ALA A 682 -14.49 21.35 0.57
C ALA A 682 -13.14 20.75 0.17
N PHE A 683 -12.85 19.52 0.60
CA PHE A 683 -11.68 18.79 0.16
C PHE A 683 -11.70 18.54 -1.35
N ILE A 684 -12.80 18.02 -1.89
CA ILE A 684 -12.90 17.76 -3.34
C ILE A 684 -12.74 19.03 -4.17
N ARG A 685 -13.28 20.18 -3.70
CA ARG A 685 -13.05 21.48 -4.35
C ARG A 685 -11.58 21.86 -4.38
N LYS A 686 -10.84 21.61 -3.28
CA LYS A 686 -9.40 21.87 -3.19
C LYS A 686 -8.60 20.90 -4.06
N SER A 687 -9.00 19.64 -4.16
CA SER A 687 -8.35 18.60 -4.96
C SER A 687 -8.68 18.68 -6.46
N TRP A 688 -9.66 19.51 -6.86
CA TRP A 688 -10.10 19.62 -8.25
C TRP A 688 -8.99 19.85 -9.28
N PRO A 689 -7.95 20.69 -9.05
CA PRO A 689 -6.85 20.84 -10.01
C PRO A 689 -6.07 19.53 -10.22
N VAL A 690 -5.82 18.78 -9.16
CA VAL A 690 -5.09 17.50 -9.19
C VAL A 690 -5.92 16.41 -9.88
N LEU A 691 -7.23 16.36 -9.57
CA LEU A 691 -8.19 15.48 -10.26
C LEU A 691 -8.31 15.79 -11.75
N LYS A 692 -8.30 17.08 -12.12
CA LYS A 692 -8.30 17.50 -13.52
C LYS A 692 -7.02 17.06 -14.24
N ASN A 693 -5.86 17.20 -13.62
CA ASN A 693 -4.59 16.75 -14.22
C ASN A 693 -4.59 15.24 -14.44
N ALA A 694 -5.11 14.47 -13.47
CA ALA A 694 -5.29 13.01 -13.63
C ALA A 694 -6.22 12.67 -14.80
N MET A 695 -7.35 13.38 -14.95
CA MET A 695 -8.23 13.21 -16.11
C MET A 695 -7.57 13.59 -17.43
N ASP A 696 -6.82 14.70 -17.47
CA ASP A 696 -6.12 15.15 -18.67
C ASP A 696 -5.03 14.13 -19.08
N PHE A 697 -4.34 13.53 -18.10
CA PHE A 697 -3.43 12.41 -18.32
C PHE A 697 -4.14 11.21 -18.94
N LEU A 698 -5.21 10.72 -18.29
CA LEU A 698 -5.95 9.54 -18.75
C LEU A 698 -6.51 9.72 -20.16
N SER A 699 -7.09 10.87 -20.46
CA SER A 699 -7.56 11.17 -21.82
C SER A 699 -6.43 11.23 -22.86
N SER A 700 -5.18 11.47 -22.45
CA SER A 700 -4.03 11.50 -23.36
C SER A 700 -3.47 10.12 -23.68
N THR A 701 -3.89 9.07 -22.95
CA THR A 701 -3.41 7.70 -23.19
C THR A 701 -4.23 6.94 -24.24
N ASP A 702 -5.35 7.49 -24.72
CA ASP A 702 -6.09 6.98 -25.88
C ASP A 702 -5.36 7.40 -27.18
N THR A 703 -4.35 6.62 -27.56
CA THR A 703 -3.45 6.92 -28.69
C THR A 703 -4.00 6.46 -30.04
N ASP A 704 -4.92 5.49 -30.04
CA ASP A 704 -5.59 5.00 -31.25
C ASP A 704 -6.98 5.61 -31.51
N GLY A 705 -7.52 6.38 -30.55
CA GLY A 705 -8.77 7.12 -30.66
C GLY A 705 -10.02 6.25 -30.51
N ASP A 706 -9.90 5.02 -29.99
CA ASP A 706 -11.02 4.11 -29.81
C ASP A 706 -11.92 4.48 -28.60
N GLY A 707 -11.46 5.38 -27.72
CA GLY A 707 -12.17 5.83 -26.53
C GLY A 707 -11.83 5.06 -25.26
N LEU A 708 -10.81 4.20 -25.28
CA LEU A 708 -10.31 3.45 -24.13
C LEU A 708 -8.95 3.97 -23.70
N ILE A 709 -8.68 3.92 -22.40
CA ILE A 709 -7.35 4.19 -21.86
C ILE A 709 -6.46 2.94 -21.99
N GLU A 710 -5.17 3.16 -22.20
CA GLU A 710 -4.22 2.11 -22.57
C GLU A 710 -3.24 1.74 -21.44
N ASN A 711 -2.75 0.48 -21.46
CA ASN A 711 -1.57 0.05 -20.72
C ASN A 711 -0.28 0.47 -21.44
N THR A 712 -0.29 0.45 -22.78
CA THR A 712 0.92 0.64 -23.61
C THR A 712 1.53 2.02 -23.39
N ASN A 713 2.85 2.10 -23.21
CA ASN A 713 3.59 3.33 -22.88
C ASN A 713 3.17 4.02 -21.57
N VAL A 714 2.26 3.42 -20.80
CA VAL A 714 1.78 3.93 -19.52
C VAL A 714 2.35 3.07 -18.40
N GLY A 715 1.93 1.82 -18.28
CA GLY A 715 2.22 0.95 -17.16
C GLY A 715 1.53 -0.39 -17.35
N HIS A 716 1.79 -1.34 -16.47
CA HIS A 716 0.96 -2.54 -16.45
C HIS A 716 -0.39 -2.22 -15.78
N GLY A 717 -1.45 -2.91 -16.21
CA GLY A 717 -2.71 -2.94 -15.47
C GLY A 717 -2.59 -3.88 -14.25
N TRP A 718 -3.71 -4.50 -13.87
CA TRP A 718 -3.69 -5.51 -12.81
C TRP A 718 -2.85 -6.75 -13.17
N LEU A 719 -2.84 -7.15 -14.44
CA LEU A 719 -1.99 -8.24 -14.90
C LEU A 719 -0.56 -7.73 -15.08
N GLU A 720 0.33 -8.20 -14.21
CA GLU A 720 1.74 -7.84 -14.21
C GLU A 720 2.56 -8.70 -15.19
N PRO A 721 3.76 -8.24 -15.59
CA PRO A 721 4.66 -9.05 -16.40
C PRO A 721 5.07 -10.36 -15.73
N GLY A 722 5.41 -11.37 -16.52
CA GLY A 722 5.89 -12.67 -16.03
C GLY A 722 4.91 -13.83 -16.17
N GLY A 723 3.67 -13.59 -16.61
CA GLY A 723 2.67 -14.63 -16.88
C GLY A 723 2.12 -14.60 -18.32
N PRO A 724 1.46 -15.68 -18.78
CA PRO A 724 0.94 -15.82 -20.15
C PRO A 724 -0.22 -14.87 -20.47
N LEU A 725 -0.84 -14.24 -19.46
CA LEU A 725 -1.95 -13.29 -19.65
C LEU A 725 -1.48 -11.84 -19.87
N PHE A 726 -0.18 -11.55 -19.73
CA PHE A 726 0.36 -10.20 -19.89
C PHE A 726 0.35 -9.72 -21.37
N GLY A 727 0.39 -8.40 -21.57
CA GLY A 727 0.64 -7.80 -22.89
C GLY A 727 -0.60 -7.28 -23.64
N SER A 728 -1.69 -6.96 -22.94
CA SER A 728 -2.85 -6.28 -23.56
C SER A 728 -2.54 -4.80 -23.81
N HIS A 729 -2.92 -4.28 -24.98
CA HIS A 729 -2.84 -2.84 -25.28
C HIS A 729 -3.79 -2.06 -24.37
N SER A 730 -5.05 -2.50 -24.32
CA SER A 730 -6.07 -2.07 -23.34
C SER A 730 -6.70 -3.31 -22.73
N SER A 731 -6.88 -3.35 -21.41
CA SER A 731 -7.52 -4.48 -20.73
C SER A 731 -9.01 -4.21 -20.46
N PHE A 732 -9.81 -5.28 -20.36
CA PHE A 732 -11.20 -5.17 -19.96
C PHE A 732 -11.35 -4.52 -18.58
N TYR A 733 -10.51 -4.97 -17.63
CA TYR A 733 -10.42 -4.41 -16.28
C TYR A 733 -10.20 -2.89 -16.33
N LEU A 734 -9.18 -2.43 -17.05
CA LEU A 734 -8.87 -1.01 -17.15
C LEU A 734 -10.00 -0.21 -17.83
N SER A 735 -10.62 -0.78 -18.86
CA SER A 735 -11.77 -0.16 -19.55
C SER A 735 -12.99 -0.01 -18.63
N ALA A 736 -13.22 -0.98 -17.74
CA ALA A 736 -14.28 -0.91 -16.74
C ALA A 736 -13.99 0.17 -15.68
N LEU A 737 -12.74 0.25 -15.20
CA LEU A 737 -12.31 1.34 -14.31
C LEU A 737 -12.49 2.70 -14.98
N TRP A 738 -12.21 2.82 -16.28
CA TRP A 738 -12.40 4.07 -17.02
C TRP A 738 -13.87 4.51 -17.07
N ALA A 739 -14.80 3.60 -17.34
CA ALA A 739 -16.24 3.90 -17.32
C ALA A 739 -16.69 4.40 -15.93
N GLN A 740 -16.19 3.78 -14.86
CA GLN A 740 -16.51 4.19 -13.49
C GLN A 740 -15.83 5.52 -13.12
N THR A 741 -14.57 5.72 -13.50
CA THR A 741 -13.81 6.97 -13.33
C THR A 741 -14.56 8.16 -13.93
N LEU A 742 -15.05 8.01 -15.17
CA LEU A 742 -15.85 9.03 -15.83
C LEU A 742 -17.17 9.30 -15.09
N THR A 743 -17.80 8.25 -14.54
CA THR A 743 -19.02 8.37 -13.73
C THR A 743 -18.77 9.13 -12.43
N ASP A 744 -17.66 8.84 -11.74
CA ASP A 744 -17.28 9.51 -10.50
C ASP A 744 -16.84 10.95 -10.72
N MET A 745 -16.09 11.20 -11.78
CA MET A 745 -15.70 12.56 -12.17
C MET A 745 -16.93 13.39 -12.58
N ALA A 746 -17.93 12.79 -13.24
CA ALA A 746 -19.20 13.45 -13.55
C ALA A 746 -19.95 13.83 -12.27
N PHE A 747 -20.06 12.91 -11.31
CA PHE A 747 -20.67 13.16 -10.01
C PHE A 747 -19.98 14.31 -9.27
N MET A 748 -18.65 14.26 -9.12
CA MET A 748 -17.89 15.33 -8.47
C MET A 748 -18.02 16.67 -9.21
N ALA A 749 -18.03 16.67 -10.54
CA ALA A 749 -18.25 17.87 -11.34
C ALA A 749 -19.64 18.49 -11.07
N GLU A 750 -20.69 17.68 -10.99
CA GLU A 750 -22.06 18.13 -10.70
C GLU A 750 -22.14 18.76 -9.30
N GLN A 751 -21.58 18.09 -8.28
CA GLN A 751 -21.54 18.60 -6.90
C GLN A 751 -20.75 19.92 -6.77
N LEU A 752 -19.79 20.17 -7.68
CA LEU A 752 -19.05 21.42 -7.76
C LEU A 752 -19.69 22.48 -8.67
N GLY A 753 -20.85 22.20 -9.28
CA GLY A 753 -21.57 23.10 -10.18
C GLY A 753 -20.96 23.19 -11.60
N LYS A 754 -20.14 22.22 -12.01
CA LYS A 754 -19.43 22.19 -13.31
C LYS A 754 -20.22 21.40 -14.35
N LYS A 755 -21.45 21.84 -14.63
CA LYS A 755 -22.46 21.12 -15.43
C LYS A 755 -21.99 20.65 -16.79
N ASP A 756 -21.26 21.48 -17.55
CA ASP A 756 -20.77 21.10 -18.89
C ASP A 756 -19.79 19.93 -18.83
N ARG A 757 -18.91 19.92 -17.82
CA ARG A 757 -17.97 18.81 -17.60
C ARG A 757 -18.72 17.56 -17.14
N ALA A 758 -19.67 17.71 -16.21
CA ALA A 758 -20.49 16.61 -15.74
C ALA A 758 -21.24 15.92 -16.90
N ALA A 759 -21.84 16.71 -17.80
CA ALA A 759 -22.53 16.22 -18.98
C ALA A 759 -21.58 15.49 -19.95
N ARG A 760 -20.39 16.05 -20.22
CA ARG A 760 -19.37 15.42 -21.07
C ARG A 760 -18.93 14.08 -20.51
N TYR A 761 -18.47 14.04 -19.26
CA TYR A 761 -18.00 12.81 -18.63
C TYR A 761 -19.10 11.75 -18.56
N SER A 762 -20.34 12.15 -18.28
CA SER A 762 -21.49 11.24 -18.31
C SER A 762 -21.77 10.64 -19.70
N ALA A 763 -21.61 11.43 -20.76
CA ALA A 763 -21.80 10.94 -22.13
C ALA A 763 -20.70 9.95 -22.53
N GLU A 764 -19.46 10.25 -22.15
CA GLU A 764 -18.29 9.39 -22.39
C GLU A 764 -18.39 8.08 -21.60
N ALA A 765 -18.78 8.13 -20.32
CA ALA A 765 -19.02 6.94 -19.50
C ALA A 765 -20.04 5.99 -20.15
N ARG A 766 -21.13 6.54 -20.71
CA ARG A 766 -22.12 5.74 -21.45
C ARG A 766 -21.56 5.11 -22.73
N ARG A 767 -20.62 5.78 -23.41
CA ARG A 767 -19.94 5.23 -24.59
C ARG A 767 -19.04 4.07 -24.19
N VAL A 768 -18.18 4.26 -23.19
CA VAL A 768 -17.26 3.21 -22.69
C VAL A 768 -18.04 2.01 -22.16
N LYS A 769 -19.14 2.22 -21.41
CA LYS A 769 -20.02 1.14 -20.95
C LYS A 769 -20.59 0.30 -22.09
N LYS A 770 -20.91 0.92 -23.24
CA LYS A 770 -21.36 0.17 -24.44
C LYS A 770 -20.23 -0.67 -25.03
N ILE A 771 -19.02 -0.12 -25.14
CA ILE A 771 -17.82 -0.84 -25.63
C ILE A 771 -17.54 -2.05 -24.73
N VAL A 772 -17.52 -1.86 -23.41
CA VAL A 772 -17.31 -2.93 -22.41
C VAL A 772 -18.33 -4.07 -22.58
N ASN A 773 -19.60 -3.74 -22.83
CA ASN A 773 -20.62 -4.77 -22.98
C ASN A 773 -20.61 -5.44 -24.36
N ASN A 774 -20.40 -4.69 -25.43
CA ASN A 774 -20.61 -5.20 -26.78
C ASN A 774 -19.34 -5.79 -27.37
N ASP A 775 -18.24 -5.05 -27.30
CA ASP A 775 -17.05 -5.35 -28.10
C ASP A 775 -16.17 -6.39 -27.40
N PHE A 776 -16.14 -6.37 -26.07
CA PHE A 776 -15.43 -7.37 -25.28
C PHE A 776 -16.21 -8.67 -25.05
N TRP A 777 -17.53 -8.69 -25.28
CA TRP A 777 -18.31 -9.91 -25.06
C TRP A 777 -18.03 -10.95 -26.15
N ASN A 778 -17.77 -12.19 -25.74
CA ASN A 778 -17.54 -13.30 -26.63
C ASN A 778 -18.64 -14.35 -26.47
N ASP A 779 -19.57 -14.39 -27.42
CA ASP A 779 -20.68 -15.34 -27.42
C ASP A 779 -20.21 -16.80 -27.49
N SER A 780 -19.06 -17.09 -28.11
CA SER A 780 -18.56 -18.46 -28.25
C SER A 780 -18.07 -19.05 -26.93
N THR A 781 -17.48 -18.23 -26.07
CA THR A 781 -16.98 -18.65 -24.75
C THR A 781 -17.99 -18.39 -23.64
N GLY A 782 -18.97 -17.50 -23.86
CA GLY A 782 -19.89 -17.03 -22.83
C GLY A 782 -19.20 -16.16 -21.76
N PHE A 783 -18.08 -15.54 -22.13
CA PHE A 783 -17.24 -14.71 -21.27
C PHE A 783 -16.88 -13.38 -21.95
N TYR A 784 -16.42 -12.42 -21.15
CA TYR A 784 -15.76 -11.23 -21.67
C TYR A 784 -14.29 -11.54 -21.96
N ASN A 785 -13.83 -11.18 -23.16
CA ASN A 785 -12.42 -11.13 -23.52
C ASN A 785 -11.68 -10.25 -22.50
N TYR A 786 -10.51 -10.68 -22.00
CA TYR A 786 -9.83 -9.97 -20.91
C TYR A 786 -8.99 -8.77 -21.39
N GLY A 787 -8.70 -8.70 -22.69
CA GLY A 787 -7.91 -7.62 -23.26
C GLY A 787 -8.03 -7.49 -24.77
N LYS A 788 -7.62 -6.33 -25.25
CA LYS A 788 -7.55 -5.94 -26.66
C LYS A 788 -6.09 -5.68 -27.01
N ASN A 789 -5.63 -6.19 -28.16
CA ASN A 789 -4.30 -5.97 -28.70
C ASN A 789 -4.26 -4.71 -29.56
N LYS A 790 -3.04 -4.23 -29.86
CA LYS A 790 -2.82 -3.02 -30.68
C LYS A 790 -3.33 -3.16 -32.12
N ASP A 791 -3.45 -4.38 -32.62
CA ASP A 791 -4.03 -4.68 -33.95
C ASP A 791 -5.56 -4.77 -33.94
N GLY A 792 -6.19 -4.54 -32.78
CA GLY A 792 -7.64 -4.63 -32.60
C GLY A 792 -8.17 -6.03 -32.28
N THR A 793 -7.33 -7.07 -32.28
CA THR A 793 -7.75 -8.42 -31.91
C THR A 793 -7.99 -8.56 -30.40
N TYR A 794 -8.84 -9.50 -30.00
CA TYR A 794 -9.17 -9.75 -28.59
C TYR A 794 -8.48 -10.98 -28.03
N ARG A 795 -8.17 -10.93 -26.74
CA ARG A 795 -7.65 -12.05 -25.95
C ARG A 795 -8.78 -12.72 -25.19
N ALA A 796 -9.06 -13.98 -25.53
CA ALA A 796 -10.34 -14.64 -25.22
C ALA A 796 -10.32 -15.62 -24.03
N GLU A 797 -9.19 -15.78 -23.33
CA GLU A 797 -9.12 -16.69 -22.17
C GLU A 797 -10.13 -16.24 -21.08
N PRO A 798 -11.02 -17.12 -20.60
CA PRO A 798 -11.90 -16.81 -19.49
C PRO A 798 -11.12 -16.52 -18.20
N THR A 799 -11.28 -15.32 -17.64
CA THR A 799 -10.63 -14.90 -16.39
C THR A 799 -11.64 -14.43 -15.36
N VAL A 800 -11.19 -14.23 -14.12
CA VAL A 800 -11.97 -13.58 -13.04
C VAL A 800 -12.05 -12.05 -13.16
N LEU A 801 -11.21 -11.42 -13.99
CA LEU A 801 -11.08 -9.95 -14.06
C LEU A 801 -12.39 -9.20 -14.35
N PRO A 802 -13.34 -9.74 -15.16
CA PRO A 802 -14.62 -9.09 -15.36
C PRO A 802 -15.50 -8.98 -14.11
N ALA A 803 -15.19 -9.69 -13.01
CA ALA A 803 -15.85 -9.50 -11.71
C ALA A 803 -15.80 -8.05 -11.24
N VAL A 804 -14.74 -7.30 -11.54
CA VAL A 804 -14.63 -5.87 -11.19
C VAL A 804 -15.71 -5.04 -11.89
N ALA A 805 -15.90 -5.24 -13.19
CA ALA A 805 -16.93 -4.52 -13.94
C ALA A 805 -18.35 -4.92 -13.49
N ALA A 806 -18.53 -6.18 -13.10
CA ALA A 806 -19.78 -6.66 -12.51
C ALA A 806 -20.04 -5.99 -11.17
N TYR A 807 -19.07 -5.97 -10.25
CA TYR A 807 -19.19 -5.24 -8.99
C TYR A 807 -19.61 -3.78 -9.19
N LEU A 808 -19.04 -3.10 -10.19
CA LEU A 808 -19.37 -1.71 -10.55
C LEU A 808 -20.75 -1.54 -11.23
N GLY A 809 -21.51 -2.63 -11.43
CA GLY A 809 -22.83 -2.60 -12.07
C GLY A 809 -22.79 -2.22 -13.56
N LEU A 810 -21.67 -2.50 -14.23
CA LEU A 810 -21.44 -2.08 -15.61
C LEU A 810 -21.92 -3.11 -16.64
N LEU A 811 -22.17 -4.36 -16.26
CA LEU A 811 -22.44 -5.46 -17.21
C LEU A 811 -23.93 -5.70 -17.44
N ASP A 812 -24.26 -6.26 -18.60
CA ASP A 812 -25.58 -6.82 -18.90
C ASP A 812 -25.91 -7.98 -17.95
N ASP A 813 -27.16 -8.05 -17.49
CA ASP A 813 -27.62 -9.01 -16.50
C ASP A 813 -27.50 -10.46 -16.97
N ASN A 814 -27.82 -10.76 -18.24
CA ASN A 814 -27.80 -12.13 -18.76
C ASN A 814 -26.35 -12.60 -18.96
N ARG A 815 -25.50 -11.72 -19.49
CA ARG A 815 -24.06 -11.99 -19.68
C ARG A 815 -23.36 -12.21 -18.34
N ALA A 816 -23.61 -11.34 -17.36
CA ALA A 816 -23.08 -11.48 -16.01
C ALA A 816 -23.57 -12.78 -15.34
N ALA A 817 -24.86 -13.12 -15.44
CA ALA A 817 -25.40 -14.37 -14.90
C ALA A 817 -24.76 -15.62 -15.53
N SER A 818 -24.41 -15.58 -16.82
CA SER A 818 -23.68 -16.66 -17.48
C SER A 818 -22.28 -16.86 -16.87
N MET A 819 -21.52 -15.78 -16.78
CA MET A 819 -20.17 -15.77 -16.23
C MET A 819 -20.13 -16.18 -14.74
N LEU A 820 -21.03 -15.64 -13.92
CA LEU A 820 -21.06 -15.91 -12.48
C LEU A 820 -21.42 -17.37 -12.17
N ARG A 821 -22.19 -18.05 -13.02
CA ARG A 821 -22.41 -19.50 -12.89
C ARG A 821 -21.11 -20.29 -13.06
N ALA A 822 -20.22 -19.86 -13.96
CA ALA A 822 -18.92 -20.50 -14.11
C ALA A 822 -17.98 -20.20 -12.93
N TYR A 823 -18.02 -18.98 -12.38
CA TYR A 823 -17.28 -18.65 -11.15
C TYR A 823 -17.73 -19.50 -9.97
N ALA A 824 -19.04 -19.70 -9.79
CA ALA A 824 -19.58 -20.53 -8.70
C ALA A 824 -19.19 -22.03 -8.77
N GLY A 825 -18.79 -22.53 -9.95
CA GLY A 825 -18.41 -23.93 -10.17
C GLY A 825 -16.96 -24.25 -9.75
N ASN A 826 -16.62 -25.55 -9.65
CA ASN A 826 -15.31 -25.97 -9.12
C ASN A 826 -14.10 -25.63 -10.00
N GLY A 827 -14.33 -25.31 -11.29
CA GLY A 827 -13.28 -24.84 -12.17
C GLY A 827 -12.60 -23.58 -11.61
N PHE A 828 -13.39 -22.57 -11.24
CA PHE A 828 -12.88 -21.33 -10.65
C PHE A 828 -12.78 -21.39 -9.13
N THR A 829 -13.80 -21.91 -8.43
CA THR A 829 -13.86 -21.87 -6.96
C THR A 829 -13.31 -23.13 -6.29
N SER A 830 -12.32 -22.95 -5.41
CA SER A 830 -11.84 -23.94 -4.44
C SER A 830 -12.52 -23.77 -3.08
N ASP A 831 -12.19 -24.63 -2.11
CA ASP A 831 -12.73 -24.53 -0.75
C ASP A 831 -12.14 -23.35 0.05
N TRP A 832 -11.21 -22.59 -0.55
CA TRP A 832 -10.52 -21.46 0.07
C TRP A 832 -10.44 -20.23 -0.85
N GLY A 833 -11.19 -20.20 -1.96
CA GLY A 833 -11.37 -18.98 -2.76
C GLY A 833 -11.40 -19.21 -4.27
N VAL A 834 -11.34 -18.10 -5.02
CA VAL A 834 -11.53 -18.07 -6.47
C VAL A 834 -10.20 -17.94 -7.19
N ARG A 835 -9.95 -18.84 -8.15
CA ARG A 835 -8.79 -18.79 -9.04
C ARG A 835 -8.99 -17.73 -10.12
N ILE A 836 -7.91 -17.14 -10.61
CA ILE A 836 -7.99 -16.23 -11.76
C ILE A 836 -8.41 -16.94 -13.06
N LEU A 837 -7.99 -18.19 -13.24
CA LEU A 837 -8.35 -19.07 -14.36
C LEU A 837 -9.06 -20.31 -13.84
N SER A 838 -9.90 -20.91 -14.68
CA SER A 838 -10.42 -22.25 -14.42
C SER A 838 -9.26 -23.24 -14.26
N SER A 839 -9.35 -24.16 -13.29
CA SER A 839 -8.38 -25.26 -13.11
C SER A 839 -8.34 -26.23 -14.30
N GLN A 840 -9.24 -26.07 -15.28
CA GLN A 840 -9.29 -26.83 -16.54
C GLN A 840 -8.62 -26.08 -17.70
N SER A 841 -8.21 -24.82 -17.51
CA SER A 841 -7.49 -24.05 -18.53
C SER A 841 -6.12 -24.69 -18.82
N PRO A 842 -5.68 -24.75 -20.08
CA PRO A 842 -4.32 -25.21 -20.41
C PRO A 842 -3.22 -24.26 -19.88
N LEU A 843 -3.59 -23.02 -19.53
CA LEU A 843 -2.68 -22.03 -18.95
C LEU A 843 -2.61 -22.13 -17.42
N PHE A 844 -3.44 -22.96 -16.78
CA PHE A 844 -3.53 -23.03 -15.33
C PHE A 844 -2.27 -23.64 -14.70
N ASP A 845 -1.62 -22.88 -13.83
CA ASP A 845 -0.62 -23.38 -12.88
C ASP A 845 -1.05 -22.98 -11.47
N PRO A 846 -1.27 -23.92 -10.52
CA PRO A 846 -1.69 -23.57 -9.17
C PRO A 846 -0.69 -22.70 -8.39
N ARG A 847 0.56 -22.57 -8.86
CA ARG A 847 1.58 -21.64 -8.34
C ARG A 847 1.74 -20.36 -9.18
N GLY A 848 1.09 -20.29 -10.34
CA GLY A 848 1.18 -19.15 -11.24
C GLY A 848 0.49 -17.92 -10.67
N TYR A 849 1.28 -16.86 -10.39
CA TYR A 849 0.80 -15.66 -9.70
C TYR A 849 -0.45 -15.03 -10.34
N HIS A 850 -0.43 -14.79 -11.65
CA HIS A 850 -1.57 -14.26 -12.42
C HIS A 850 -2.22 -15.31 -13.34
N TYR A 851 -2.03 -16.60 -13.09
CA TYR A 851 -2.57 -17.63 -14.00
C TYR A 851 -2.88 -18.97 -13.31
N GLY A 852 -3.04 -18.99 -11.98
CA GLY A 852 -3.71 -20.11 -11.32
C GLY A 852 -3.69 -20.11 -9.78
N SER A 853 -2.91 -19.25 -9.14
CA SER A 853 -3.06 -19.02 -7.71
C SER A 853 -4.39 -18.32 -7.35
N ILE A 854 -4.78 -18.44 -6.08
CA ILE A 854 -5.99 -17.84 -5.52
C ILE A 854 -5.58 -16.60 -4.74
N TRP A 855 -6.11 -15.45 -5.14
CA TRP A 855 -5.91 -14.20 -4.41
C TRP A 855 -7.18 -13.92 -3.62
N PRO A 856 -7.09 -13.63 -2.32
CA PRO A 856 -8.25 -13.15 -1.57
C PRO A 856 -8.94 -11.94 -2.22
N LEU A 857 -8.22 -11.12 -3.00
CA LEU A 857 -8.78 -10.05 -3.84
C LEU A 857 -9.76 -10.59 -4.87
N PHE A 858 -9.36 -11.62 -5.64
CA PHE A 858 -10.20 -12.20 -6.67
C PHE A 858 -11.44 -12.83 -6.08
N THR A 859 -11.28 -13.48 -4.92
CA THR A 859 -12.39 -13.99 -4.13
C THR A 859 -13.33 -12.86 -3.70
N GLY A 860 -12.80 -11.73 -3.22
CA GLY A 860 -13.58 -10.56 -2.81
C GLY A 860 -14.29 -9.83 -3.95
N TRP A 861 -13.61 -9.61 -5.08
CA TRP A 861 -14.19 -9.08 -6.31
C TRP A 861 -15.32 -9.97 -6.83
N THR A 862 -15.12 -11.29 -6.79
CA THR A 862 -16.15 -12.25 -7.17
C THR A 862 -17.33 -12.18 -6.23
N ALA A 863 -17.11 -12.13 -4.92
CA ALA A 863 -18.18 -11.98 -3.93
C ALA A 863 -18.99 -10.69 -4.16
N LEU A 864 -18.33 -9.57 -4.43
CA LEU A 864 -18.99 -8.30 -4.76
C LEU A 864 -19.84 -8.41 -6.03
N ALA A 865 -19.30 -9.02 -7.09
CA ALA A 865 -20.03 -9.26 -8.34
C ALA A 865 -21.26 -10.15 -8.13
N GLU A 866 -21.10 -11.22 -7.36
CA GLU A 866 -22.18 -12.14 -6.99
C GLU A 866 -23.28 -11.43 -6.21
N TYR A 867 -22.94 -10.60 -5.22
CA TYR A 867 -23.94 -9.78 -4.53
C TYR A 867 -24.63 -8.80 -5.47
N GLU A 868 -23.90 -8.07 -6.31
CA GLU A 868 -24.48 -7.06 -7.19
C GLU A 868 -25.45 -7.66 -8.22
N TYR A 869 -25.23 -8.90 -8.68
CA TYR A 869 -26.08 -9.61 -9.65
C TYR A 869 -27.01 -10.68 -9.06
N GLY A 870 -27.17 -10.75 -7.74
CA GLY A 870 -28.17 -11.60 -7.09
C GLY A 870 -27.78 -13.08 -6.98
N ASN A 871 -26.49 -13.37 -6.77
CA ASN A 871 -25.95 -14.67 -6.39
C ASN A 871 -25.39 -14.66 -4.95
N SER A 872 -26.13 -14.06 -4.01
CA SER A 872 -25.68 -13.78 -2.64
C SER A 872 -25.28 -15.00 -1.80
N THR A 873 -25.84 -16.19 -2.06
CA THR A 873 -25.42 -17.44 -1.41
C THR A 873 -23.94 -17.72 -1.67
N GLN A 874 -23.51 -17.59 -2.93
CA GLN A 874 -22.11 -17.78 -3.30
C GLN A 874 -21.23 -16.63 -2.81
N GLY A 875 -21.74 -15.40 -2.88
CA GLY A 875 -21.02 -14.24 -2.34
C GLY A 875 -20.68 -14.39 -0.85
N PHE A 876 -21.59 -14.96 -0.06
CA PHE A 876 -21.33 -15.26 1.34
C PHE A 876 -20.27 -16.35 1.52
N SER A 877 -20.35 -17.44 0.76
CA SER A 877 -19.34 -18.51 0.77
C SER A 877 -17.93 -17.98 0.50
N HIS A 878 -17.78 -17.10 -0.50
CA HIS A 878 -16.51 -16.48 -0.84
C HIS A 878 -15.99 -15.51 0.24
N ILE A 879 -16.86 -14.76 0.93
CA ILE A 879 -16.46 -13.99 2.12
C ILE A 879 -15.88 -14.93 3.19
N MET A 880 -16.54 -16.07 3.45
CA MET A 880 -16.09 -17.04 4.45
C MET A 880 -14.76 -17.70 4.07
N ASN A 881 -14.52 -17.97 2.79
CA ASN A 881 -13.25 -18.53 2.31
C ASN A 881 -12.06 -17.63 2.69
N ASN A 882 -12.19 -16.32 2.49
CA ASN A 882 -11.15 -15.36 2.90
C ASN A 882 -11.04 -15.26 4.43
N LEU A 883 -12.16 -15.21 5.14
CA LEU A 883 -12.17 -15.08 6.61
C LEU A 883 -11.41 -16.23 7.30
N TYR A 884 -11.60 -17.47 6.86
CA TYR A 884 -11.01 -18.62 7.54
C TYR A 884 -9.49 -18.76 7.38
N ILE A 885 -8.88 -18.08 6.41
CA ILE A 885 -7.41 -18.01 6.28
C ILE A 885 -6.77 -17.52 7.61
N LYS A 886 -7.45 -16.62 8.33
CA LYS A 886 -7.02 -16.03 9.60
C LYS A 886 -6.79 -17.04 10.73
N ASN A 887 -7.26 -18.28 10.59
CA ASN A 887 -7.19 -19.30 11.64
C ASN A 887 -5.91 -20.16 11.61
N HIS A 888 -5.05 -20.05 10.58
CA HIS A 888 -4.02 -21.06 10.34
C HIS A 888 -2.56 -20.57 10.40
N TRP A 889 -2.18 -19.60 9.57
CA TRP A 889 -0.79 -19.16 9.41
C TRP A 889 -0.52 -17.90 10.24
N ALA A 890 -0.50 -16.71 9.63
CA ALA A 890 -0.50 -15.45 10.37
C ALA A 890 -1.84 -15.26 11.09
N LEU A 891 -1.91 -15.68 12.36
CA LEU A 891 -3.16 -15.68 13.12
C LEU A 891 -3.81 -14.29 13.16
N GLY A 892 -5.08 -14.23 12.78
CA GLY A 892 -5.85 -13.00 12.70
C GLY A 892 -5.70 -12.26 11.38
N PHE A 893 -4.83 -12.70 10.46
CA PHE A 893 -4.48 -12.01 9.22
C PHE A 893 -4.68 -12.87 7.97
N VAL A 894 -4.82 -12.21 6.81
CA VAL A 894 -5.03 -12.85 5.52
C VAL A 894 -3.77 -12.74 4.65
N GLU A 895 -3.36 -13.89 4.14
CA GLU A 895 -2.25 -14.06 3.20
C GLU A 895 -2.45 -13.26 1.89
N GLU A 896 -1.36 -12.89 1.24
CA GLU A 896 -1.39 -12.27 -0.09
C GLU A 896 -1.98 -13.22 -1.14
N VAL A 897 -1.43 -14.43 -1.24
CA VAL A 897 -1.80 -15.40 -2.27
C VAL A 897 -1.81 -16.81 -1.69
N MET A 898 -2.82 -17.58 -2.08
CA MET A 898 -3.02 -18.99 -1.76
C MET A 898 -2.74 -19.87 -2.97
N HIS A 899 -2.23 -21.08 -2.73
CA HIS A 899 -2.01 -22.07 -3.78
C HIS A 899 -3.34 -22.51 -4.42
N GLY A 900 -3.37 -22.64 -5.76
CA GLY A 900 -4.60 -22.88 -6.51
C GLY A 900 -5.23 -24.27 -6.33
N ALA A 901 -4.47 -25.26 -5.86
CA ALA A 901 -4.91 -26.66 -5.80
C ALA A 901 -4.86 -27.30 -4.39
N VAL A 902 -4.15 -26.69 -3.45
CA VAL A 902 -3.92 -27.20 -2.09
C VAL A 902 -4.02 -26.04 -1.11
N TYR A 903 -4.60 -26.24 0.07
CA TYR A 903 -4.79 -25.17 1.04
C TYR A 903 -3.48 -24.81 1.77
N ARG A 904 -2.70 -23.90 1.16
CA ARG A 904 -1.47 -23.34 1.74
C ARG A 904 -1.12 -21.99 1.12
N PRO A 905 -0.33 -21.14 1.81
CA PRO A 905 0.15 -19.89 1.26
C PRO A 905 1.10 -20.12 0.08
N SER A 906 1.13 -19.16 -0.84
CA SER A 906 2.01 -19.16 -2.00
C SER A 906 2.60 -17.77 -2.33
N GLY A 907 2.22 -16.73 -1.58
CA GLY A 907 2.69 -15.35 -1.76
C GLY A 907 3.95 -15.00 -0.96
N VAL A 908 4.34 -13.73 -1.05
CA VAL A 908 5.48 -13.15 -0.32
C VAL A 908 5.04 -12.58 1.02
N CYS A 909 3.85 -11.99 1.09
CA CYS A 909 3.33 -11.33 2.30
C CYS A 909 2.34 -12.22 3.06
N PRO A 910 2.67 -12.67 4.30
CA PRO A 910 1.72 -13.38 5.15
C PRO A 910 0.54 -12.54 5.65
N HIS A 911 0.66 -11.21 5.57
CA HIS A 911 -0.40 -10.27 5.91
C HIS A 911 -0.46 -9.19 4.82
N GLN A 912 -1.58 -9.10 4.10
CA GLN A 912 -1.77 -8.18 2.96
C GLN A 912 -3.00 -7.28 3.12
N CYS A 913 -2.83 -5.96 2.92
CA CYS A 913 -3.86 -4.96 3.18
C CYS A 913 -5.11 -5.15 2.31
N TRP A 914 -4.94 -5.36 1.01
CA TRP A 914 -6.10 -5.59 0.15
C TRP A 914 -6.78 -6.94 0.43
N SER A 915 -6.06 -7.95 0.94
CA SER A 915 -6.65 -9.23 1.31
C SER A 915 -7.60 -9.06 2.51
N GLU A 916 -7.20 -8.23 3.48
CA GLU A 916 -8.02 -7.84 4.62
C GLU A 916 -9.30 -7.11 4.20
N THR A 917 -9.15 -6.11 3.34
CA THR A 917 -10.28 -5.27 2.90
C THR A 917 -11.23 -6.00 1.96
N ASN A 918 -10.80 -7.06 1.29
CA ASN A 918 -11.64 -7.95 0.47
C ASN A 918 -12.44 -8.98 1.27
N ILE A 919 -12.55 -8.78 2.57
CA ILE A 919 -13.61 -9.30 3.44
C ILE A 919 -14.62 -8.19 3.77
N LEU A 920 -14.10 -7.02 4.15
CA LEU A 920 -14.88 -5.88 4.63
C LEU A 920 -15.77 -5.29 3.53
N HIS A 921 -15.20 -5.02 2.36
CA HIS A 921 -15.90 -4.44 1.22
C HIS A 921 -17.08 -5.33 0.74
N PRO A 922 -16.90 -6.64 0.45
CA PRO A 922 -18.03 -7.51 0.12
C PRO A 922 -19.04 -7.67 1.26
N ALA A 923 -18.63 -7.68 2.54
CA ALA A 923 -19.57 -7.75 3.65
C ALA A 923 -20.44 -6.48 3.77
N ILE A 924 -19.88 -5.29 3.53
CA ILE A 924 -20.60 -4.02 3.71
C ILE A 924 -21.35 -3.63 2.42
N THR A 925 -20.65 -3.50 1.31
CA THR A 925 -21.23 -3.07 0.03
C THR A 925 -21.97 -4.22 -0.68
N GLY A 926 -21.58 -5.47 -0.44
CA GLY A 926 -22.26 -6.66 -0.92
C GLY A 926 -23.37 -7.13 0.03
N MET A 927 -23.03 -7.82 1.12
CA MET A 927 -24.00 -8.48 2.00
C MET A 927 -24.96 -7.52 2.69
N ILE A 928 -24.48 -6.43 3.30
CA ILE A 928 -25.36 -5.39 3.88
C ILE A 928 -26.00 -4.56 2.76
N GLY A 929 -25.26 -4.34 1.68
CA GLY A 929 -25.71 -3.54 0.54
C GLY A 929 -25.75 -2.05 0.84
N TRP A 930 -24.89 -1.59 1.74
CA TRP A 930 -24.81 -0.19 2.17
C TRP A 930 -23.99 0.63 1.18
N LYS A 931 -24.59 1.68 0.61
CA LYS A 931 -23.90 2.65 -0.27
C LYS A 931 -24.35 4.06 0.10
N PRO A 932 -23.57 4.84 0.87
CA PRO A 932 -23.94 6.19 1.30
C PRO A 932 -23.88 7.21 0.14
N ASN A 933 -24.65 8.29 0.26
CA ASN A 933 -24.55 9.50 -0.57
C ASN A 933 -24.80 10.73 0.32
N ALA A 934 -23.78 11.11 1.06
CA ALA A 934 -23.81 12.19 2.04
C ALA A 934 -24.17 13.56 1.46
N PRO A 935 -23.68 13.99 0.29
CA PRO A 935 -24.10 15.24 -0.33
C PRO A 935 -25.61 15.37 -0.56
N GLU A 936 -26.30 14.24 -0.77
CA GLU A 936 -27.76 14.19 -1.00
C GLU A 936 -28.56 13.80 0.25
N HIS A 937 -27.91 13.65 1.42
CA HIS A 937 -28.51 13.11 2.64
C HIS A 937 -29.27 11.78 2.40
N ALA A 938 -28.68 10.92 1.57
CA ALA A 938 -29.29 9.69 1.11
C ALA A 938 -28.35 8.49 1.26
N ALA A 939 -28.92 7.28 1.20
CA ALA A 939 -28.17 6.04 1.09
C ALA A 939 -28.98 4.97 0.37
N THR A 940 -28.29 4.02 -0.25
CA THR A 940 -28.89 2.76 -0.70
C THR A 940 -28.60 1.67 0.33
N LEU A 941 -29.60 0.84 0.61
CA LEU A 941 -29.49 -0.31 1.50
C LEU A 941 -30.15 -1.53 0.84
N LYS A 942 -29.33 -2.53 0.48
CA LYS A 942 -29.77 -3.81 -0.12
C LYS A 942 -29.42 -5.01 0.78
N PRO A 943 -30.16 -5.28 1.87
CA PRO A 943 -29.81 -6.37 2.77
C PRO A 943 -29.91 -7.74 2.08
N ARG A 944 -28.81 -8.50 2.12
CA ARG A 944 -28.60 -9.80 1.46
C ARG A 944 -27.96 -10.82 2.41
N PHE A 945 -28.42 -10.82 3.67
CA PHE A 945 -27.91 -11.72 4.71
C PHE A 945 -28.20 -13.18 4.39
N PRO A 946 -27.26 -14.11 4.71
CA PRO A 946 -27.42 -15.53 4.43
C PRO A 946 -28.70 -16.09 5.08
N ILE A 947 -29.25 -17.14 4.46
CA ILE A 947 -30.60 -17.58 4.81
C ILE A 947 -30.69 -18.18 6.22
N HIS A 948 -29.64 -18.86 6.69
CA HIS A 948 -29.56 -19.42 8.04
C HIS A 948 -29.45 -18.37 9.17
N TRP A 949 -29.33 -17.07 8.86
CA TRP A 949 -29.36 -16.02 9.88
C TRP A 949 -30.78 -15.48 10.07
N ASP A 950 -31.43 -15.86 11.19
CA ASP A 950 -32.75 -15.34 11.52
C ASP A 950 -32.73 -13.93 12.10
N SER A 951 -31.59 -13.47 12.61
CA SER A 951 -31.47 -12.13 13.18
C SER A 951 -30.09 -11.54 12.98
N VAL A 952 -30.02 -10.27 12.61
CA VAL A 952 -28.75 -9.53 12.46
C VAL A 952 -28.91 -8.13 13.01
N THR A 953 -27.87 -7.61 13.66
CA THR A 953 -27.73 -6.19 13.95
C THR A 953 -26.49 -5.66 13.27
N VAL A 954 -26.63 -4.55 12.53
CA VAL A 954 -25.52 -3.80 11.95
C VAL A 954 -25.55 -2.40 12.54
N SER A 955 -24.47 -2.01 13.20
CA SER A 955 -24.32 -0.70 13.82
C SER A 955 -23.31 0.15 13.04
N ASN A 956 -23.34 1.46 13.29
CA ASN A 956 -22.39 2.43 12.75
C ASN A 956 -22.42 2.61 11.22
N LEU A 957 -23.58 2.45 10.58
CA LEU A 957 -23.75 2.76 9.16
C LEU A 957 -23.74 4.28 8.95
N ARG A 958 -22.68 4.80 8.34
CA ARG A 958 -22.44 6.25 8.24
C ARG A 958 -22.92 6.86 6.92
N VAL A 959 -23.49 8.06 7.00
CA VAL A 959 -23.77 8.98 5.87
C VAL A 959 -23.34 10.38 6.30
N GLY A 960 -22.10 10.78 5.97
CA GLY A 960 -21.51 12.00 6.50
C GLY A 960 -21.50 11.99 8.04
N GLU A 961 -22.19 12.96 8.65
CA GLU A 961 -22.33 13.08 10.11
C GLU A 961 -23.47 12.21 10.71
N SER A 962 -24.31 11.61 9.86
CA SER A 962 -25.41 10.75 10.31
C SER A 962 -24.95 9.31 10.53
N LEU A 963 -25.48 8.70 11.60
CA LEU A 963 -25.17 7.32 12.01
C LEU A 963 -26.46 6.53 12.14
N LEU A 964 -26.54 5.41 11.42
CA LEU A 964 -27.69 4.53 11.39
C LEU A 964 -27.35 3.14 11.95
N GLN A 965 -28.37 2.48 12.48
CA GLN A 965 -28.34 1.07 12.84
C GLN A 965 -29.44 0.33 12.06
N LEU A 966 -29.11 -0.84 11.56
CA LEU A 966 -30.05 -1.80 10.99
C LEU A 966 -30.22 -2.99 11.94
N ARG A 967 -31.47 -3.41 12.18
CA ARG A 967 -31.80 -4.71 12.75
C ARG A 967 -32.68 -5.49 11.81
N MET A 968 -32.42 -6.78 11.65
CA MET A 968 -33.26 -7.70 10.88
C MET A 968 -33.72 -8.85 11.78
N LYS A 969 -34.98 -9.24 11.66
CA LYS A 969 -35.54 -10.49 12.19
C LYS A 969 -36.35 -11.20 11.10
N ARG A 970 -36.11 -12.49 10.89
CA ARG A 970 -36.76 -13.32 9.88
C ARG A 970 -37.50 -14.47 10.56
N SER A 971 -38.68 -14.78 10.04
CA SER A 971 -39.46 -15.96 10.34
C SER A 971 -40.07 -16.53 9.07
N ILE A 972 -40.79 -17.64 9.20
CA ILE A 972 -41.37 -18.42 8.11
C ILE A 972 -42.31 -17.63 7.17
N ARG A 973 -43.02 -16.60 7.68
CA ARG A 973 -43.98 -15.79 6.90
C ARG A 973 -43.73 -14.28 7.00
N ARG A 974 -42.67 -13.88 7.70
CA ARG A 974 -42.46 -12.48 8.05
C ARG A 974 -40.99 -12.14 8.20
N THR A 975 -40.56 -11.04 7.59
CA THR A 975 -39.25 -10.45 7.81
C THR A 975 -39.42 -8.99 8.22
N VAL A 976 -38.77 -8.58 9.31
CA VAL A 976 -38.83 -7.24 9.88
C VAL A 976 -37.45 -6.62 9.83
N TYR A 977 -37.36 -5.43 9.24
CA TYR A 977 -36.16 -4.58 9.27
C TYR A 977 -36.49 -3.33 10.09
N SER A 978 -35.65 -3.01 11.07
CA SER A 978 -35.73 -1.77 11.85
C SER A 978 -34.52 -0.91 11.56
N LEU A 979 -34.74 0.26 10.97
CA LEU A 979 -33.71 1.28 10.72
C LEU A 979 -33.81 2.36 11.78
N THR A 980 -32.73 2.62 12.50
CA THR A 980 -32.69 3.63 13.57
C THR A 980 -31.61 4.66 13.29
N LEU A 981 -31.98 5.93 13.21
CA LEU A 981 -31.04 7.05 13.25
C LEU A 981 -30.54 7.22 14.70
N GLN A 982 -29.26 6.94 14.93
CA GLN A 982 -28.62 7.07 16.23
C GLN A 982 -28.04 8.48 16.46
N LYS A 983 -27.51 9.11 15.39
CA LYS A 983 -26.91 10.46 15.42
C LYS A 983 -27.11 11.16 14.08
N GLY A 984 -27.13 12.48 14.09
CA GLY A 984 -27.11 13.32 12.88
C GLY A 984 -28.51 13.66 12.34
N SER A 985 -28.57 14.00 11.06
CA SER A 985 -29.79 14.43 10.37
C SER A 985 -30.52 13.26 9.72
N ALA A 986 -31.80 13.46 9.39
CA ALA A 986 -32.60 12.45 8.71
C ALA A 986 -31.97 12.04 7.37
N VAL A 987 -32.02 10.74 7.06
CA VAL A 987 -31.47 10.16 5.83
C VAL A 987 -32.57 9.54 4.99
N GLN A 988 -32.52 9.74 3.67
CA GLN A 988 -33.39 9.07 2.72
C GLN A 988 -32.77 7.73 2.30
N VAL A 989 -33.40 6.61 2.69
CA VAL A 989 -32.86 5.27 2.43
C VAL A 989 -33.63 4.60 1.31
N THR A 990 -32.97 4.37 0.18
CA THR A 990 -33.47 3.49 -0.89
C THR A 990 -33.30 2.05 -0.42
N PHE A 991 -34.38 1.46 0.08
CA PHE A 991 -34.40 0.14 0.70
C PHE A 991 -34.84 -0.93 -0.30
N ALA A 992 -33.98 -1.92 -0.54
CA ALA A 992 -34.24 -2.99 -1.49
C ALA A 992 -33.61 -4.33 -1.06
N PRO A 993 -34.18 -5.05 -0.08
CA PRO A 993 -33.67 -6.35 0.36
C PRO A 993 -33.87 -7.41 -0.71
N GLU A 994 -32.95 -8.38 -0.73
CA GLU A 994 -33.12 -9.57 -1.55
C GLU A 994 -34.05 -10.56 -0.87
N LEU A 995 -34.95 -11.15 -1.65
CA LEU A 995 -35.82 -12.24 -1.21
C LEU A 995 -35.45 -13.55 -1.93
N PRO A 996 -35.62 -14.71 -1.27
CA PRO A 996 -35.37 -16.01 -1.89
C PRO A 996 -36.16 -16.25 -3.18
N ALA A 997 -35.66 -17.18 -4.00
CA ALA A 997 -36.28 -17.51 -5.27
C ALA A 997 -37.72 -18.02 -5.06
N GLY A 998 -38.67 -17.46 -5.80
CA GLY A 998 -40.09 -17.82 -5.72
C GLY A 998 -40.85 -17.34 -4.47
N THR A 999 -40.26 -16.47 -3.66
CA THR A 999 -40.99 -15.79 -2.57
C THR A 999 -42.09 -14.89 -3.14
N ALA A 1000 -43.31 -15.06 -2.63
CA ALA A 1000 -44.45 -14.21 -2.96
C ALA A 1000 -44.69 -13.20 -1.83
N VAL A 1001 -44.51 -11.91 -2.14
CA VAL A 1001 -44.76 -10.81 -1.21
C VAL A 1001 -46.27 -10.61 -1.07
N LYS A 1002 -46.81 -10.80 0.14
CA LYS A 1002 -48.23 -10.59 0.44
C LYS A 1002 -48.51 -9.13 0.74
N ARG A 1003 -47.69 -8.54 1.61
CA ARG A 1003 -47.86 -7.17 2.08
C ARG A 1003 -46.53 -6.61 2.56
N VAL A 1004 -46.32 -5.32 2.31
CA VAL A 1004 -45.20 -4.56 2.89
C VAL A 1004 -45.77 -3.41 3.70
N ILE A 1005 -45.29 -3.25 4.93
CA ILE A 1005 -45.74 -2.22 5.87
C ILE A 1005 -44.53 -1.36 6.22
N VAL A 1006 -44.65 -0.05 6.00
CA VAL A 1006 -43.61 0.94 6.36
C VAL A 1006 -44.26 1.97 7.27
N LYS A 1007 -43.68 2.21 8.46
CA LYS A 1007 -44.24 3.14 9.48
C LYS A 1007 -45.71 2.83 9.81
N GLY A 1008 -46.07 1.54 9.89
CA GLY A 1008 -47.43 1.09 10.19
C GLY A 1008 -48.43 1.20 9.04
N SER A 1009 -48.04 1.74 7.88
CA SER A 1009 -48.90 1.89 6.70
C SER A 1009 -48.55 0.87 5.63
N VAL A 1010 -49.56 0.28 4.99
CA VAL A 1010 -49.37 -0.66 3.89
C VAL A 1010 -48.89 0.08 2.64
N VAL A 1011 -47.81 -0.39 2.02
CA VAL A 1011 -47.28 0.16 0.78
C VAL A 1011 -48.00 -0.51 -0.40
N PRO A 1012 -48.74 0.24 -1.23
CA PRO A 1012 -49.44 -0.33 -2.39
C PRO A 1012 -48.44 -0.68 -3.50
N LYS A 1013 -48.72 -1.77 -4.23
CA LYS A 1013 -47.99 -2.17 -5.46
C LYS A 1013 -46.48 -2.35 -5.27
N VAL A 1014 -46.06 -3.19 -4.33
CA VAL A 1014 -44.65 -3.60 -4.22
C VAL A 1014 -44.40 -4.78 -5.16
N ALA A 1015 -43.45 -4.61 -6.07
CA ALA A 1015 -43.01 -5.66 -6.99
C ALA A 1015 -41.61 -6.16 -6.62
N LEU A 1016 -41.35 -7.42 -6.92
CA LEU A 1016 -39.99 -7.95 -7.01
C LEU A 1016 -39.38 -7.41 -8.31
N GLY A 1017 -38.30 -6.63 -8.18
CA GLY A 1017 -37.53 -6.13 -9.31
C GLY A 1017 -36.55 -7.17 -9.85
N GLN A 1018 -35.65 -6.70 -10.72
CA GLN A 1018 -34.53 -7.51 -11.19
C GLN A 1018 -33.65 -7.98 -10.02
N ARG A 1019 -32.93 -9.09 -10.24
CA ARG A 1019 -31.95 -9.64 -9.27
C ARG A 1019 -32.56 -9.96 -7.89
N ARG A 1020 -33.87 -10.25 -7.86
CA ARG A 1020 -34.64 -10.62 -6.65
C ARG A 1020 -34.71 -9.53 -5.56
N LEU A 1021 -34.47 -8.28 -5.94
CA LEU A 1021 -34.54 -7.14 -5.02
C LEU A 1021 -35.98 -6.64 -4.92
N LEU A 1022 -36.48 -6.48 -3.68
CA LEU A 1022 -37.77 -5.85 -3.44
C LEU A 1022 -37.68 -4.34 -3.71
N ALA A 1023 -38.45 -3.80 -4.64
CA ALA A 1023 -38.41 -2.37 -4.94
C ALA A 1023 -39.54 -1.62 -4.25
N LEU A 1024 -39.22 -0.77 -3.28
CA LEU A 1024 -40.18 0.20 -2.73
C LEU A 1024 -40.40 1.35 -3.73
N PRO A 1025 -41.61 1.93 -3.80
CA PRO A 1025 -41.94 2.99 -4.76
C PRO A 1025 -41.24 4.33 -4.46
N SER A 1026 -40.71 4.52 -3.25
CA SER A 1026 -40.02 5.73 -2.82
C SER A 1026 -39.04 5.44 -1.68
N PRO A 1027 -37.95 6.22 -1.53
CA PRO A 1027 -37.03 6.09 -0.41
C PRO A 1027 -37.73 6.24 0.96
N VAL A 1028 -37.21 5.54 1.96
CA VAL A 1028 -37.69 5.60 3.34
C VAL A 1028 -36.94 6.70 4.09
N SER A 1029 -37.65 7.73 4.51
CA SER A 1029 -37.07 8.78 5.37
C SER A 1029 -36.90 8.27 6.80
N VAL A 1030 -35.65 8.17 7.26
CA VAL A 1030 -35.26 7.71 8.60
C VAL A 1030 -34.80 8.91 9.43
N SER A 1031 -35.68 9.42 10.31
CA SER A 1031 -35.39 10.53 11.24
C SER A 1031 -35.34 10.10 12.72
N LYS A 1032 -35.85 8.90 13.02
CA LYS A 1032 -35.79 8.20 14.30
C LYS A 1032 -35.69 6.70 13.99
N GLN A 1033 -36.59 5.87 14.53
CA GLN A 1033 -36.74 4.48 14.12
C GLN A 1033 -37.85 4.34 13.07
N VAL A 1034 -37.60 3.48 12.07
CA VAL A 1034 -38.58 3.06 11.07
C VAL A 1034 -38.53 1.55 10.94
N ASP A 1035 -39.68 0.91 11.14
CA ASP A 1035 -39.85 -0.51 10.89
C ASP A 1035 -40.43 -0.72 9.48
N ILE A 1036 -39.83 -1.66 8.75
CA ILE A 1036 -40.22 -2.15 7.44
C ILE A 1036 -40.54 -3.63 7.62
N VAL A 1037 -41.81 -3.99 7.50
CA VAL A 1037 -42.30 -5.36 7.67
C VAL A 1037 -42.69 -5.92 6.31
N ILE A 1038 -42.13 -7.08 5.96
CA ILE A 1038 -42.45 -7.83 4.75
C ILE A 1038 -43.16 -9.11 5.19
N GLU A 1039 -44.43 -9.23 4.86
CA GLU A 1039 -45.20 -10.47 4.99
C GLU A 1039 -45.14 -11.21 3.66
N HIS A 1040 -44.76 -12.48 3.72
CA HIS A 1040 -44.45 -13.28 2.53
C HIS A 1040 -44.87 -14.74 2.72
N SER A 1041 -44.89 -15.47 1.61
CA SER A 1041 -45.14 -16.92 1.55
C SER A 1041 -44.32 -17.54 0.43
N GLY A 1042 -43.93 -18.79 0.57
CA GLY A 1042 -43.06 -19.49 -0.35
C GLY A 1042 -41.66 -18.88 -0.42
N GLY A 1043 -40.83 -19.47 -1.26
CA GLY A 1043 -39.41 -19.20 -1.29
C GLY A 1043 -38.63 -20.50 -1.23
N PHE A 1044 -37.48 -20.49 -1.88
CA PHE A 1044 -36.52 -21.57 -1.84
C PHE A 1044 -35.13 -20.99 -1.72
N ALA A 1045 -34.38 -21.50 -0.75
CA ALA A 1045 -32.96 -21.21 -0.57
C ALA A 1045 -32.26 -22.43 0.03
N LEU A 1046 -30.96 -22.49 -0.21
CA LEU A 1046 -30.05 -23.44 0.44
C LEU A 1046 -29.14 -22.67 1.38
N ASP A 1047 -28.73 -23.31 2.47
CA ASP A 1047 -27.64 -22.79 3.29
C ASP A 1047 -26.38 -22.65 2.43
N PRO A 1048 -25.63 -21.53 2.58
CA PRO A 1048 -24.36 -21.38 1.90
C PRO A 1048 -23.40 -22.52 2.27
N VAL A 1049 -22.65 -23.01 1.29
CA VAL A 1049 -21.58 -23.99 1.53
C VAL A 1049 -20.38 -23.22 2.08
N VAL A 1050 -19.97 -23.54 3.31
CA VAL A 1050 -18.88 -22.85 4.01
C VAL A 1050 -17.82 -23.90 4.42
N PRO A 1051 -16.88 -24.23 3.51
CA PRO A 1051 -15.85 -25.22 3.78
C PRO A 1051 -14.90 -24.77 4.90
N ARG A 1052 -14.37 -25.74 5.66
CA ARG A 1052 -13.36 -25.52 6.72
C ARG A 1052 -12.12 -26.38 6.44
N PRO A 1053 -11.35 -26.08 5.38
CA PRO A 1053 -10.18 -26.87 5.02
C PRO A 1053 -9.09 -26.76 6.10
N SER A 1054 -8.34 -27.84 6.30
CA SER A 1054 -7.10 -27.85 7.08
C SER A 1054 -5.89 -27.62 6.18
N PRO A 1055 -4.78 -27.06 6.68
CA PRO A 1055 -3.57 -26.88 5.90
C PRO A 1055 -3.14 -28.16 5.17
N GLU A 1056 -2.75 -28.03 3.90
CA GLU A 1056 -2.44 -29.12 2.96
C GLU A 1056 -3.63 -29.93 2.42
N ASP A 1057 -4.87 -29.58 2.77
CA ASP A 1057 -6.05 -30.22 2.17
C ASP A 1057 -6.20 -29.90 0.67
N SER A 1058 -6.72 -30.87 -0.06
CA SER A 1058 -7.29 -30.65 -1.40
C SER A 1058 -8.78 -30.30 -1.28
N SER A 1059 -9.31 -29.50 -2.20
CA SER A 1059 -10.73 -29.09 -2.18
C SER A 1059 -11.67 -30.30 -2.20
N ALA A 1060 -12.67 -30.31 -1.32
CA ALA A 1060 -13.78 -31.26 -1.28
C ALA A 1060 -14.78 -31.04 -2.41
N ALA A 1061 -14.80 -29.83 -2.98
CA ALA A 1061 -15.44 -29.49 -4.26
C ALA A 1061 -16.98 -29.56 -4.28
N LEU A 1062 -17.63 -29.35 -3.13
CA LEU A 1062 -19.08 -29.15 -3.07
C LEU A 1062 -19.45 -27.68 -3.37
N ARG A 1063 -20.31 -27.43 -4.36
CA ARG A 1063 -20.73 -26.07 -4.76
C ARG A 1063 -22.23 -25.98 -5.01
N ILE A 1064 -22.80 -24.80 -4.74
CA ILE A 1064 -24.11 -24.39 -5.23
C ILE A 1064 -23.90 -23.49 -6.44
N VAL A 1065 -24.09 -24.02 -7.65
CA VAL A 1065 -23.78 -23.30 -8.89
C VAL A 1065 -24.88 -22.28 -9.22
N SER A 1066 -26.15 -22.66 -9.05
CA SER A 1066 -27.27 -21.74 -9.26
C SER A 1066 -28.53 -22.21 -8.56
N ILE A 1067 -29.40 -21.26 -8.24
CA ILE A 1067 -30.75 -21.51 -7.72
C ILE A 1067 -31.74 -20.72 -8.59
N SER A 1068 -32.76 -21.40 -9.10
CA SER A 1068 -33.79 -20.82 -9.96
C SER A 1068 -35.18 -21.35 -9.62
N ASN A 1069 -36.20 -20.57 -9.98
CA ASN A 1069 -37.60 -20.96 -9.85
C ASN A 1069 -38.18 -21.21 -11.25
N ARG A 1070 -38.87 -22.33 -11.44
CA ARG A 1070 -39.53 -22.73 -12.68
C ARG A 1070 -41.01 -23.01 -12.44
N PRO A 1071 -41.87 -23.03 -13.49
CA PRO A 1071 -43.29 -23.34 -13.33
C PRO A 1071 -43.56 -24.67 -12.61
N GLU A 1072 -42.72 -25.67 -12.85
CA GLU A 1072 -42.81 -27.03 -12.29
C GLU A 1072 -42.21 -27.18 -10.88
N GLY A 1073 -41.48 -26.17 -10.37
CA GLY A 1073 -40.84 -26.24 -9.05
C GLY A 1073 -39.55 -25.44 -8.95
N TYR A 1074 -38.77 -25.70 -7.89
CA TYR A 1074 -37.47 -25.07 -7.66
C TYR A 1074 -36.34 -25.94 -8.22
N VAL A 1075 -35.32 -25.30 -8.80
CA VAL A 1075 -34.15 -25.99 -9.33
C VAL A 1075 -32.89 -25.39 -8.71
N ALA A 1076 -32.16 -26.21 -7.97
CA ALA A 1076 -30.79 -25.93 -7.57
C ALA A 1076 -29.84 -26.79 -8.41
N VAL A 1077 -28.83 -26.17 -9.01
CA VAL A 1077 -27.73 -26.89 -9.66
C VAL A 1077 -26.59 -26.91 -8.66
N ILE A 1078 -26.14 -28.11 -8.32
CA ILE A 1078 -25.04 -28.33 -7.38
C ILE A 1078 -23.94 -29.13 -8.07
N GLU A 1079 -22.70 -28.91 -7.67
CA GLU A 1079 -21.53 -29.58 -8.22
C GLU A 1079 -20.76 -30.28 -7.09
N GLY A 1080 -20.23 -31.46 -7.38
CA GLY A 1080 -19.54 -32.30 -6.41
C GLY A 1080 -18.55 -33.26 -7.05
N LYS A 1081 -17.74 -33.93 -6.21
CA LYS A 1081 -16.86 -35.01 -6.68
C LYS A 1081 -17.70 -36.19 -7.17
N PRO A 1082 -17.33 -36.84 -8.29
CA PRO A 1082 -18.05 -38.02 -8.77
C PRO A 1082 -18.10 -39.13 -7.73
N GLY A 1083 -19.26 -39.76 -7.54
CA GLY A 1083 -19.47 -40.83 -6.58
C GLY A 1083 -19.50 -40.39 -5.10
N SER A 1084 -19.36 -39.09 -4.82
CA SER A 1084 -19.48 -38.57 -3.45
C SER A 1084 -20.95 -38.37 -3.05
N GLU A 1085 -21.18 -38.29 -1.74
CA GLU A 1085 -22.48 -37.97 -1.17
C GLU A 1085 -22.36 -36.72 -0.28
N THR A 1086 -23.43 -35.93 -0.18
CA THR A 1086 -23.45 -34.70 0.61
C THR A 1086 -24.82 -34.40 1.21
N PHE A 1087 -24.83 -33.56 2.24
CA PHE A 1087 -26.03 -33.08 2.90
C PHE A 1087 -26.06 -31.56 2.86
N LEU A 1088 -27.20 -31.01 2.44
CA LEU A 1088 -27.46 -29.58 2.37
C LEU A 1088 -28.73 -29.27 3.15
N ARG A 1089 -28.77 -28.10 3.78
CA ARG A 1089 -29.97 -27.60 4.46
C ARG A 1089 -30.76 -26.72 3.51
N MET A 1090 -32.01 -27.09 3.26
CA MET A 1090 -32.97 -26.40 2.42
C MET A 1090 -33.98 -25.62 3.26
N HIS A 1091 -34.38 -24.43 2.80
CA HIS A 1091 -35.41 -23.60 3.41
C HIS A 1091 -36.57 -23.41 2.43
N LEU A 1092 -37.76 -23.87 2.82
CA LEU A 1092 -39.00 -23.79 2.04
C LEU A 1092 -40.06 -22.88 2.67
N PHE A 1093 -39.71 -22.18 3.76
CA PHE A 1093 -40.61 -21.29 4.47
C PHE A 1093 -41.91 -22.01 4.84
N ASP A 1094 -43.07 -21.48 4.45
CA ASP A 1094 -44.39 -22.04 4.78
C ASP A 1094 -44.87 -23.12 3.80
N ARG A 1095 -43.95 -23.78 3.09
CA ARG A 1095 -44.22 -24.90 2.19
C ARG A 1095 -43.52 -26.19 2.64
N ASP A 1096 -44.13 -27.32 2.27
CA ASP A 1096 -43.56 -28.66 2.44
C ASP A 1096 -43.00 -29.21 1.12
N VAL A 1097 -42.17 -30.26 1.23
CA VAL A 1097 -41.66 -31.02 0.10
C VAL A 1097 -42.71 -32.02 -0.37
N ASP A 1098 -43.12 -31.93 -1.63
CA ASP A 1098 -43.96 -32.94 -2.29
C ASP A 1098 -43.09 -34.03 -2.94
N GLN A 1099 -42.13 -33.63 -3.79
CA GLN A 1099 -41.18 -34.53 -4.45
C GLN A 1099 -39.82 -33.86 -4.62
N VAL A 1100 -38.74 -34.64 -4.54
CA VAL A 1100 -37.38 -34.24 -4.94
C VAL A 1100 -36.88 -35.17 -6.05
N GLN A 1101 -36.28 -34.57 -7.08
CA GLN A 1101 -35.55 -35.29 -8.13
C GLN A 1101 -34.05 -35.02 -7.97
N GLY A 1102 -33.21 -36.05 -8.06
CA GLY A 1102 -31.75 -35.92 -7.91
C GLY A 1102 -31.21 -36.05 -6.48
N GLY A 1103 -32.07 -36.30 -5.50
CA GLY A 1103 -31.71 -36.50 -4.10
C GLY A 1103 -32.90 -36.96 -3.25
N GLU A 1104 -32.68 -37.09 -1.95
CA GLU A 1104 -33.69 -37.45 -0.95
C GLU A 1104 -33.79 -36.31 0.07
N ALA A 1105 -35.00 -35.90 0.45
CA ALA A 1105 -35.20 -34.86 1.46
C ALA A 1105 -36.04 -35.35 2.64
N GLY A 1106 -35.63 -34.96 3.85
CA GLY A 1106 -36.35 -35.21 5.10
C GLY A 1106 -36.58 -33.92 5.89
N PRO A 1107 -37.58 -33.87 6.78
CA PRO A 1107 -37.81 -32.68 7.60
C PRO A 1107 -36.63 -32.46 8.56
N ALA A 1108 -36.22 -31.21 8.73
CA ALA A 1108 -35.19 -30.83 9.70
C ALA A 1108 -35.82 -30.44 11.06
N GLU A 1109 -34.98 -30.18 12.06
CA GLU A 1109 -35.44 -29.83 13.43
C GLU A 1109 -36.28 -28.54 13.50
N LYS A 1110 -36.03 -27.59 12.58
CA LYS A 1110 -36.70 -26.29 12.58
C LYS A 1110 -37.76 -26.23 11.50
N GLU A 1111 -38.94 -25.70 11.85
CA GLU A 1111 -40.07 -25.54 10.94
C GLU A 1111 -39.66 -24.75 9.66
N GLY A 1112 -40.10 -25.25 8.50
CA GLY A 1112 -39.76 -24.69 7.20
C GLY A 1112 -38.36 -25.04 6.67
N GLN A 1113 -37.63 -25.91 7.38
CA GLN A 1113 -36.33 -26.44 6.95
C GLN A 1113 -36.37 -27.94 6.67
N TRP A 1114 -35.54 -28.36 5.72
CA TRP A 1114 -35.44 -29.74 5.26
C TRP A 1114 -33.96 -30.12 5.04
N ASP A 1115 -33.60 -31.34 5.39
CA ASP A 1115 -32.30 -31.93 5.07
C ASP A 1115 -32.34 -32.61 3.71
N LEU A 1116 -31.48 -32.17 2.80
CA LEU A 1116 -31.34 -32.69 1.45
C LEU A 1116 -30.07 -33.54 1.34
N HIS A 1117 -30.22 -34.84 1.11
CA HIS A 1117 -29.15 -35.78 0.80
C HIS A 1117 -29.01 -35.93 -0.71
N VAL A 1118 -27.80 -35.72 -1.23
CA VAL A 1118 -27.50 -35.82 -2.66
C VAL A 1118 -26.37 -36.81 -2.89
N LYS A 1119 -26.54 -37.68 -3.88
CA LYS A 1119 -25.53 -38.62 -4.34
C LYS A 1119 -25.09 -38.27 -5.76
N PHE A 1120 -23.83 -37.90 -5.92
CA PHE A 1120 -23.27 -37.56 -7.22
C PHE A 1120 -22.94 -38.81 -8.02
N LYS A 1121 -23.32 -38.83 -9.30
CA LYS A 1121 -23.05 -39.97 -10.19
C LYS A 1121 -21.55 -40.20 -10.35
N ALA A 1122 -21.15 -41.47 -10.43
CA ALA A 1122 -19.77 -41.81 -10.83
C ALA A 1122 -19.49 -41.34 -12.26
N SER A 1123 -18.30 -40.77 -12.49
CA SER A 1123 -17.88 -40.20 -13.77
C SER A 1123 -16.35 -40.13 -13.82
N SER A 1124 -15.79 -40.08 -15.02
CA SER A 1124 -14.36 -39.79 -15.26
C SER A 1124 -14.04 -38.29 -15.27
N ALA A 1125 -15.05 -37.43 -15.34
CA ALA A 1125 -14.88 -35.99 -15.20
C ALA A 1125 -14.40 -35.64 -13.78
N PRO A 1126 -13.62 -34.57 -13.57
CA PRO A 1126 -13.13 -34.21 -12.24
C PRO A 1126 -14.26 -33.85 -11.26
N PHE A 1127 -15.38 -33.34 -11.80
CA PHE A 1127 -16.58 -32.95 -11.07
C PHE A 1127 -17.82 -33.30 -11.88
N VAL A 1128 -18.96 -33.44 -11.19
CA VAL A 1128 -20.26 -33.70 -11.80
C VAL A 1128 -21.31 -32.76 -11.22
N SER A 1129 -22.20 -32.27 -12.09
CA SER A 1129 -23.38 -31.51 -11.68
C SER A 1129 -24.57 -32.45 -11.48
N GLN A 1130 -25.40 -32.15 -10.49
CA GLN A 1130 -26.64 -32.87 -10.18
C GLN A 1130 -27.85 -31.92 -10.20
#